data_AF-A0A9D9K918-F1
#
_entry.id   AF-A0A9D9K918-F1
#
_cell.length_a   1.000
_cell.length_b   1.000
_cell.length_c   1.000
_cell.angle_alpha   90.00
_cell.angle_beta   90.00
_cell.angle_gamma   90.00
#
_symmetry.space_group_name_H-M   'P 1'
#
loop_
_entity.id
_entity.type
_entity.pdbx_description
1 polymer ?
#
loop_
_entity_poly.entity_id
_entity_poly.type
_entity_poly.pdbx_seq_one_letter_code
_entity_poly.pdbx_strand_id
1 'polypeptide(L)'
;MSDELFSNEVSIDADDLLEDRNLILVSSQPRSYSGRVGDAEAEESFRFTLGAKNDFALSLNNLDANADVEIRDEGGNVILSSTRSGKADESIEGVLDTGTYSIHVFSVDESVTDYDLSLSVTPQIEGVTTTGSDTLFFAQTDESGPLIGMSDLRSDLRFTGVDGSGFSVAILDTGINLAHPFFGPDNNNDGVADRIVAGRDFVGDRPDPLDISDRDGHGSNVSSIAASSDNTFTGIAPGADIIHLRVLDDNGDGTSASIEQALQWFLGDEAGIPRIELYNIASINMSLSDRGNYDTPVSRHGLGDELQALVDRGVVVISASGNHFDYYGSQQGVGYPAADPNSLSIGAVWDADNGGPWGNDITTGPDRITSFSQRHETLTTVFAPGAFITGANANAMNPGTVDMAGTSQAAPHVAGMAALSQQLAEQTLGRRLTPDEFSHLLVSTGVTINDGDDEDDYVINTGLDFQRADMFALAEAISNSVVTVDTLEDENDGDLSPGDVSLREALDVVSPGGTILFDPNLFNSTPQTIDLNGEELVVNKDVVIDGPGADKLTINADGSRVFLVYDGDDITKNEVVIQGLTLSGGSEFGGGILNQENLTVLNSTISENYTSGPGAGIYNWDFATLTLENSTVAHNFAENTPFHGGGGIFNDREGLLTVKNSTISSNEVKYGSGGGISNKGFATVTDSTIAFNTAENHGGGMVNLGGEVYVGSSIVAKNMAGYEGNDVASPYGGRFTSFISEGYNLIGDGTGSVGFIHDVNHDIVGTIDDPINPLLRPLADYGGPTQTHALLNRAFDQMYRGGRADNFSLANGVERAHPSSGLIDRLQEIENQIPYQANVFPLMDFDEPDGNPPGERDINRVFAHTFSGLPQGTYQSASLEIRMKPNGELSSNDLIELSFTDDSGNRVHPGWQVEIGTLAGTSWTTGNIGSGQTFNLDLSNLSSGGTTIDLLPQLGQYEFLDVLVVDDTSVDYMKLIVRGDSYSPAVDAANPSYFPSTDQRGVSRPQGSAPDIGAYEFQVGGGDDGPENRSRTGSIDPLTEGGPDMAAYSAPNGMVAEPLLWSTQTPLVEVLADFEAGIGTIDRSDLSVDNVQPPMGVDSLAYGSIDPAGLADESRMAMTDLANESIF
;
A
#
# COMPACT_ATOMS: atom_id res chain seq x y z
N MET A 1 78.11 18.04 -7.79
CA MET A 1 79.00 17.86 -6.63
C MET A 1 78.67 18.96 -5.63
N SER A 2 77.93 18.68 -4.56
CA SER A 2 77.19 17.46 -4.21
C SER A 2 76.59 17.72 -2.84
N ASP A 3 75.29 17.46 -2.69
CA ASP A 3 74.65 16.68 -1.62
C ASP A 3 74.88 17.18 -0.15
N GLU A 4 73.90 17.22 0.76
CA GLU A 4 72.54 16.67 0.73
C GLU A 4 71.66 17.23 1.90
N LEU A 5 70.38 16.84 1.92
CA LEU A 5 69.42 16.76 3.03
C LEU A 5 68.68 18.01 3.58
N PHE A 6 67.35 17.87 3.55
CA PHE A 6 66.29 18.44 4.41
C PHE A 6 66.10 19.96 4.55
N SER A 7 65.35 20.51 3.59
CA SER A 7 64.16 21.30 3.90
C SER A 7 63.13 21.17 2.77
N ASN A 8 61.86 20.97 3.10
CA ASN A 8 60.69 21.53 2.42
C ASN A 8 59.45 21.27 3.26
N GLU A 9 58.51 22.22 3.22
CA GLU A 9 57.17 22.10 3.81
C GLU A 9 56.25 21.35 2.84
N VAL A 10 55.26 20.65 3.37
CA VAL A 10 53.98 20.38 2.71
C VAL A 10 52.90 20.70 3.74
N SER A 11 52.10 21.72 3.46
CA SER A 11 50.78 21.87 4.08
C SER A 11 49.85 20.84 3.45
N ILE A 12 49.07 20.14 4.26
CA ILE A 12 47.87 19.46 3.77
C ILE A 12 46.79 20.54 3.78
N ASP A 13 46.41 21.04 2.61
CA ASP A 13 45.31 22.00 2.46
C ASP A 13 43.97 21.28 2.61
N ALA A 14 42.97 21.97 3.16
CA ALA A 14 41.63 21.42 3.41
C ALA A 14 40.76 21.30 2.14
N ASP A 15 41.30 21.63 0.96
CA ASP A 15 40.61 21.57 -0.33
C ASP A 15 40.71 20.17 -1.00
N ASP A 16 41.54 19.25 -0.49
CA ASP A 16 41.88 17.96 -1.14
C ASP A 16 40.85 16.82 -0.93
N LEU A 17 39.68 17.12 -0.34
CA LEU A 17 38.57 16.15 -0.14
C LEU A 17 37.55 16.12 -1.30
N LEU A 18 37.74 16.94 -2.34
CA LEU A 18 36.82 17.06 -3.48
C LEU A 18 37.12 16.12 -4.67
N GLU A 19 37.77 14.97 -4.48
CA GLU A 19 37.84 13.94 -5.56
C GLU A 19 38.01 12.46 -5.15
N ASP A 20 37.90 12.04 -3.87
CA ASP A 20 38.06 10.63 -3.48
C ASP A 20 36.81 9.76 -3.79
N ARG A 21 36.57 9.53 -5.09
CA ARG A 21 35.52 8.63 -5.61
C ARG A 21 35.75 7.14 -5.28
N ASN A 22 36.80 6.82 -4.53
CA ASN A 22 37.33 5.48 -4.39
C ASN A 22 37.17 4.92 -2.96
N LEU A 23 36.62 5.71 -2.02
CA LEU A 23 36.20 5.20 -0.71
C LEU A 23 34.98 4.27 -0.87
N ILE A 24 35.10 3.03 -0.40
CA ILE A 24 34.06 2.00 -0.52
C ILE A 24 33.57 1.53 0.85
N LEU A 25 32.26 1.31 0.95
CA LEU A 25 31.62 0.78 2.16
C LEU A 25 31.70 -0.75 2.19
N VAL A 26 31.87 -1.30 3.39
CA VAL A 26 32.00 -2.73 3.66
C VAL A 26 30.90 -3.19 4.62
N SER A 27 30.37 -4.40 4.43
CA SER A 27 29.29 -4.97 5.25
C SER A 27 29.31 -6.51 5.18
N SER A 28 28.59 -7.16 6.09
CA SER A 28 28.39 -8.62 6.07
C SER A 28 27.63 -9.11 4.83
N GLN A 29 26.66 -8.31 4.36
CA GLN A 29 26.04 -8.49 3.05
C GLN A 29 26.99 -8.01 1.93
N PRO A 30 27.14 -8.76 0.82
CA PRO A 30 27.98 -8.37 -0.29
C PRO A 30 27.55 -7.06 -0.96
N ARG A 31 28.46 -6.08 -1.02
CA ARG A 31 28.30 -4.86 -1.82
C ARG A 31 29.02 -5.02 -3.15
N SER A 32 28.35 -4.65 -4.24
CA SER A 32 28.87 -4.73 -5.61
C SER A 32 29.15 -3.35 -6.19
N TYR A 33 30.25 -3.25 -6.92
CA TYR A 33 30.78 -2.07 -7.59
C TYR A 33 31.20 -2.49 -9.01
N SER A 34 31.02 -1.63 -10.02
CA SER A 34 31.49 -1.89 -11.39
C SER A 34 32.52 -0.84 -11.81
N GLY A 35 33.54 -1.26 -12.56
CA GLY A 35 34.69 -0.43 -12.93
C GLY A 35 35.37 -0.90 -14.22
N ARG A 36 36.51 -0.28 -14.58
CA ARG A 36 37.21 -0.54 -15.85
C ARG A 36 38.70 -0.20 -15.78
N VAL A 37 39.54 -1.19 -16.07
CA VAL A 37 41.01 -1.02 -16.21
C VAL A 37 41.51 -1.29 -17.64
N GLY A 38 42.57 -0.58 -18.07
CA GLY A 38 43.20 -0.76 -19.38
C GLY A 38 43.91 0.48 -19.96
N ASP A 39 43.81 0.67 -21.28
CA ASP A 39 44.47 1.71 -22.14
C ASP A 39 44.48 3.18 -21.62
N ALA A 40 43.66 3.53 -20.62
CA ALA A 40 43.60 4.86 -20.02
C ALA A 40 44.10 4.88 -18.57
N GLU A 41 43.70 3.88 -17.77
CA GLU A 41 43.98 3.74 -16.34
C GLU A 41 44.38 2.27 -16.10
N ALA A 42 45.66 2.03 -15.81
CA ALA A 42 46.22 0.69 -15.75
C ALA A 42 45.88 -0.06 -14.44
N GLU A 43 45.52 0.69 -13.40
CA GLU A 43 45.30 0.25 -12.03
C GLU A 43 44.25 1.18 -11.41
N GLU A 44 43.14 0.61 -10.92
CA GLU A 44 42.02 1.29 -10.28
C GLU A 44 42.00 0.87 -8.80
N SER A 45 42.03 1.85 -7.87
CA SER A 45 42.33 1.59 -6.46
C SER A 45 41.27 2.13 -5.50
N PHE A 46 40.57 1.25 -4.80
CA PHE A 46 39.56 1.56 -3.78
C PHE A 46 40.14 1.52 -2.35
N ARG A 47 39.54 2.21 -1.38
CA ARG A 47 39.99 2.25 0.03
C ARG A 47 38.85 1.92 0.99
N PHE A 48 39.16 1.21 2.08
CA PHE A 48 38.22 0.88 3.16
C PHE A 48 38.93 0.75 4.51
N THR A 49 38.16 0.81 5.61
CA THR A 49 38.67 0.65 6.98
C THR A 49 37.86 -0.40 7.73
N LEU A 50 38.53 -1.22 8.55
CA LEU A 50 37.92 -2.21 9.42
C LEU A 50 38.19 -1.85 10.88
N GLY A 51 37.14 -1.63 11.68
CA GLY A 51 37.26 -1.42 13.13
C GLY A 51 37.61 -2.69 13.91
N ALA A 52 37.24 -3.86 13.39
CA ALA A 52 37.50 -5.16 13.98
C ALA A 52 38.30 -6.07 13.03
N LYS A 53 38.81 -7.18 13.55
CA LYS A 53 39.27 -8.31 12.75
C LYS A 53 38.07 -8.95 12.04
N ASN A 54 38.18 -9.22 10.75
CA ASN A 54 37.11 -9.76 9.91
C ASN A 54 37.59 -10.91 9.03
N ASP A 55 36.74 -11.91 8.83
CA ASP A 55 36.77 -12.70 7.60
C ASP A 55 36.43 -11.76 6.43
N PHE A 56 37.24 -11.77 5.38
CA PHE A 56 37.12 -10.92 4.21
C PHE A 56 36.90 -11.77 2.96
N ALA A 57 35.85 -11.48 2.21
CA ALA A 57 35.53 -12.12 0.94
C ALA A 57 35.39 -11.08 -0.17
N LEU A 58 35.98 -11.38 -1.33
CA LEU A 58 35.94 -10.54 -2.53
C LEU A 58 35.90 -11.42 -3.78
N SER A 59 35.12 -11.00 -4.78
CA SER A 59 35.17 -11.52 -6.14
C SER A 59 35.27 -10.38 -7.17
N LEU A 60 35.96 -10.64 -8.28
CA LEU A 60 36.05 -9.76 -9.44
C LEU A 60 35.58 -10.56 -10.67
N ASN A 61 34.39 -10.26 -11.15
CA ASN A 61 33.67 -11.08 -12.12
C ASN A 61 33.53 -10.31 -13.45
N ASN A 62 32.92 -10.96 -14.45
CA ASN A 62 32.55 -10.33 -15.74
C ASN A 62 33.74 -9.82 -16.56
N LEU A 63 34.93 -10.41 -16.35
CA LEU A 63 36.18 -9.99 -16.99
C LEU A 63 36.19 -10.30 -18.50
N ASP A 64 36.25 -9.25 -19.31
CA ASP A 64 36.33 -9.32 -20.77
C ASP A 64 37.79 -9.31 -21.30
N ALA A 65 38.77 -9.01 -20.45
CA ALA A 65 40.20 -9.28 -20.68
C ALA A 65 40.91 -9.67 -19.36
N ASN A 66 42.26 -9.70 -19.32
CA ASN A 66 42.96 -10.16 -18.12
C ASN A 66 43.20 -9.01 -17.14
N ALA A 67 42.59 -9.08 -15.97
CA ALA A 67 42.87 -8.19 -14.84
C ALA A 67 43.04 -9.01 -13.56
N ASP A 68 44.05 -8.63 -12.78
CA ASP A 68 44.38 -9.22 -11.48
C ASP A 68 43.84 -8.29 -10.36
N VAL A 69 43.77 -8.78 -9.11
CA VAL A 69 43.34 -7.97 -7.95
C VAL A 69 44.20 -8.21 -6.70
N GLU A 70 44.56 -7.15 -6.01
CA GLU A 70 45.34 -7.14 -4.76
C GLU A 70 44.61 -6.39 -3.63
N ILE A 71 44.80 -6.85 -2.38
CA ILE A 71 44.54 -6.08 -1.17
C ILE A 71 45.88 -5.61 -0.61
N ARG A 72 46.04 -4.30 -0.37
CA ARG A 72 47.23 -3.70 0.22
C ARG A 72 46.91 -3.01 1.55
N ASP A 73 47.83 -3.09 2.50
CA ASP A 73 47.76 -2.32 3.74
C ASP A 73 48.06 -0.82 3.51
N GLU A 74 47.86 0.01 4.53
CA GLU A 74 48.20 1.44 4.50
C GLU A 74 49.71 1.73 4.27
N GLY A 75 50.59 0.74 4.49
CA GLY A 75 52.00 0.80 4.12
C GLY A 75 52.28 0.47 2.65
N GLY A 76 51.26 0.12 1.86
CA GLY A 76 51.37 -0.32 0.47
C GLY A 76 51.82 -1.77 0.28
N ASN A 77 51.85 -2.59 1.33
CA ASN A 77 52.25 -4.00 1.24
C ASN A 77 51.05 -4.86 0.82
N VAL A 78 51.23 -5.73 -0.17
CA VAL A 78 50.21 -6.71 -0.58
C VAL A 78 49.99 -7.74 0.52
N ILE A 79 48.75 -7.84 1.00
CA ILE A 79 48.30 -8.76 2.06
C ILE A 79 47.60 -9.98 1.46
N LEU A 80 46.74 -9.77 0.46
CA LEU A 80 46.02 -10.81 -0.30
C LEU A 80 46.05 -10.47 -1.79
N SER A 81 45.95 -11.47 -2.67
CA SER A 81 46.03 -11.27 -4.13
C SER A 81 45.44 -12.45 -4.91
N SER A 82 44.84 -12.17 -6.08
CA SER A 82 44.42 -13.19 -7.05
C SER A 82 44.78 -12.76 -8.49
N THR A 83 45.19 -13.73 -9.31
CA THR A 83 46.00 -13.53 -10.55
C THR A 83 45.76 -14.63 -11.61
N ARG A 84 44.49 -14.94 -11.90
CA ARG A 84 44.01 -16.09 -12.71
C ARG A 84 43.93 -15.80 -14.22
N SER A 85 45.08 -15.61 -14.85
CA SER A 85 45.29 -15.50 -16.32
C SER A 85 44.13 -15.92 -17.26
N GLY A 86 43.47 -14.95 -17.91
CA GLY A 86 42.59 -15.11 -19.06
C GLY A 86 41.38 -14.16 -19.06
N LYS A 87 40.22 -14.75 -18.78
CA LYS A 87 38.91 -14.13 -18.50
C LYS A 87 38.26 -14.97 -17.40
N ALA A 88 38.95 -15.10 -16.27
CA ALA A 88 38.55 -16.01 -15.20
C ALA A 88 38.36 -15.19 -13.94
N ASP A 89 37.20 -15.33 -13.31
CA ASP A 89 36.79 -14.47 -12.20
C ASP A 89 37.81 -14.55 -11.05
N GLU A 90 38.30 -13.42 -10.56
CA GLU A 90 39.20 -13.43 -9.41
C GLU A 90 38.41 -13.61 -8.12
N SER A 91 39.04 -14.23 -7.13
CA SER A 91 38.46 -14.39 -5.80
C SER A 91 39.53 -14.27 -4.73
N ILE A 92 39.24 -13.52 -3.68
CA ILE A 92 40.06 -13.41 -2.47
C ILE A 92 39.17 -13.79 -1.28
N GLU A 93 39.57 -14.82 -0.55
CA GLU A 93 39.06 -15.16 0.77
C GLU A 93 40.23 -15.11 1.76
N GLY A 94 40.03 -14.50 2.93
CA GLY A 94 41.07 -14.37 3.94
C GLY A 94 40.58 -13.77 5.24
N VAL A 95 41.51 -13.39 6.11
CA VAL A 95 41.23 -12.66 7.35
C VAL A 95 42.06 -11.38 7.33
N LEU A 96 41.42 -10.25 7.62
CA LEU A 96 42.07 -8.96 7.81
C LEU A 96 41.90 -8.53 9.27
N ASP A 97 42.99 -8.07 9.90
CA ASP A 97 42.93 -7.46 11.24
C ASP A 97 42.41 -6.01 11.16
N THR A 98 42.08 -5.38 12.29
CA THR A 98 41.69 -3.95 12.37
C THR A 98 42.70 -3.05 11.66
N GLY A 99 42.23 -2.14 10.79
CA GLY A 99 43.07 -1.20 10.05
C GLY A 99 42.48 -0.70 8.73
N THR A 100 43.23 0.17 8.06
CA THR A 100 42.89 0.73 6.74
C THR A 100 43.58 -0.05 5.62
N TYR A 101 42.81 -0.39 4.59
CA TYR A 101 43.22 -1.22 3.46
C TYR A 101 42.83 -0.57 2.14
N SER A 102 43.43 -1.05 1.05
CA SER A 102 43.07 -0.66 -0.31
C SER A 102 42.98 -1.87 -1.24
N ILE A 103 41.96 -1.89 -2.09
CA ILE A 103 41.79 -2.87 -3.18
C ILE A 103 42.41 -2.26 -4.43
N HIS A 104 43.27 -2.98 -5.13
CA HIS A 104 43.85 -2.54 -6.39
C HIS A 104 43.48 -3.56 -7.47
N VAL A 105 42.63 -3.17 -8.40
CA VAL A 105 42.31 -3.93 -9.62
C VAL A 105 43.22 -3.41 -10.72
N PHE A 106 43.90 -4.27 -11.48
CA PHE A 106 44.83 -3.81 -12.52
C PHE A 106 44.86 -4.67 -13.77
N SER A 107 45.02 -4.01 -14.90
CA SER A 107 45.10 -4.63 -16.23
C SER A 107 46.44 -5.35 -16.44
N VAL A 108 46.36 -6.57 -16.94
CA VAL A 108 47.53 -7.35 -17.37
C VAL A 108 47.65 -7.30 -18.89
N ASP A 109 48.89 -7.25 -19.38
CA ASP A 109 49.25 -7.12 -20.80
C ASP A 109 48.62 -5.88 -21.51
N GLU A 110 48.35 -4.81 -20.75
CA GLU A 110 47.71 -3.55 -21.22
C GLU A 110 46.31 -3.77 -21.85
N SER A 111 45.61 -4.84 -21.44
CA SER A 111 44.31 -5.23 -22.01
C SER A 111 43.11 -4.58 -21.30
N VAL A 112 42.22 -3.93 -22.06
CA VAL A 112 41.03 -3.26 -21.51
C VAL A 112 39.97 -4.29 -21.10
N THR A 113 39.50 -4.19 -19.86
CA THR A 113 38.35 -4.95 -19.36
C THR A 113 37.44 -4.08 -18.49
N ASP A 114 36.14 -4.28 -18.67
CA ASP A 114 35.12 -3.93 -17.67
C ASP A 114 35.12 -5.02 -16.57
N TYR A 115 34.58 -4.74 -15.38
CA TYR A 115 34.49 -5.73 -14.29
C TYR A 115 33.36 -5.45 -13.29
N ASP A 116 32.95 -6.50 -12.57
CA ASP A 116 32.04 -6.44 -11.41
C ASP A 116 32.75 -6.93 -10.13
N LEU A 117 33.13 -5.98 -9.27
CA LEU A 117 33.80 -6.16 -7.98
C LEU A 117 32.74 -6.30 -6.87
N SER A 118 32.64 -7.46 -6.23
CA SER A 118 31.75 -7.68 -5.07
C SER A 118 32.52 -8.09 -3.83
N LEU A 119 32.19 -7.54 -2.67
CA LEU A 119 32.92 -7.77 -1.41
C LEU A 119 32.01 -7.81 -0.18
N SER A 120 32.39 -8.60 0.84
CA SER A 120 31.78 -8.62 2.17
C SER A 120 32.81 -8.87 3.29
N VAL A 121 32.44 -8.47 4.51
CA VAL A 121 33.26 -8.64 5.72
C VAL A 121 32.42 -9.11 6.91
N THR A 122 32.91 -10.14 7.61
CA THR A 122 32.23 -10.74 8.78
C THR A 122 33.15 -10.71 10.00
N PRO A 123 32.78 -10.07 11.13
CA PRO A 123 33.65 -9.96 12.29
C PRO A 123 34.10 -11.31 12.88
N GLN A 124 35.40 -11.47 13.06
CA GLN A 124 36.04 -12.66 13.65
C GLN A 124 36.14 -12.50 15.17
N ILE A 125 35.27 -13.21 15.90
CA ILE A 125 35.18 -13.17 17.36
C ILE A 125 36.31 -14.00 18.01
N GLU A 126 37.55 -13.55 17.91
CA GLU A 126 38.69 -14.14 18.63
C GLU A 126 38.62 -13.81 20.13
N GLY A 127 38.25 -14.78 20.98
CA GLY A 127 38.64 -14.71 22.41
C GLY A 127 37.74 -15.33 23.49
N VAL A 128 36.56 -15.89 23.18
CA VAL A 128 35.64 -16.40 24.22
C VAL A 128 36.10 -17.74 24.82
N THR A 129 37.19 -17.73 25.60
CA THR A 129 37.54 -18.82 26.52
C THR A 129 36.76 -18.65 27.83
N THR A 130 35.72 -19.48 28.02
CA THR A 130 34.77 -19.43 29.14
C THR A 130 35.36 -19.88 30.50
N THR A 131 36.31 -19.11 31.03
CA THR A 131 36.82 -19.26 32.41
C THR A 131 36.96 -17.91 33.12
N GLY A 132 35.89 -17.10 33.10
CA GLY A 132 35.76 -15.85 33.87
C GLY A 132 34.36 -15.75 34.44
N SER A 133 34.25 -15.73 35.77
CA SER A 133 33.02 -15.38 36.49
C SER A 133 33.16 -13.93 36.96
N ASP A 134 33.30 -13.01 36.01
CA ASP A 134 33.23 -11.59 36.33
C ASP A 134 31.76 -11.18 36.47
N THR A 135 31.51 -10.44 37.55
CA THR A 135 30.18 -10.05 37.98
C THR A 135 29.80 -8.70 37.37
N LEU A 136 28.63 -8.66 36.72
CA LEU A 136 27.75 -7.50 36.46
C LEU A 136 28.37 -6.11 36.69
N PHE A 137 28.54 -5.34 35.60
CA PHE A 137 29.13 -4.00 35.59
C PHE A 137 28.06 -2.89 35.79
N PHE A 138 28.47 -1.77 36.40
CA PHE A 138 27.60 -0.65 36.84
C PHE A 138 28.42 0.66 36.91
N ALA A 139 27.92 1.84 36.50
CA ALA A 139 26.65 2.20 35.84
C ALA A 139 26.79 3.59 35.15
N GLN A 140 25.70 4.31 34.90
CA GLN A 140 25.62 5.79 34.98
C GLN A 140 24.13 6.19 34.99
N THR A 141 23.65 6.99 35.95
CA THR A 141 24.05 6.96 37.37
C THR A 141 23.71 5.58 37.99
N ASP A 142 23.70 5.39 39.31
CA ASP A 142 23.12 4.17 39.90
C ASP A 142 21.57 4.17 39.77
N GLU A 143 21.00 5.30 39.29
CA GLU A 143 19.58 5.64 39.33
C GLU A 143 18.96 5.88 37.94
N SER A 144 19.58 6.71 37.08
CA SER A 144 18.96 7.16 35.82
C SER A 144 18.83 6.06 34.76
N GLY A 145 19.89 5.27 34.51
CA GLY A 145 19.86 4.15 33.57
C GLY A 145 18.80 3.08 33.89
N PRO A 146 18.67 2.62 35.14
CA PRO A 146 17.57 1.75 35.56
C PRO A 146 16.18 2.31 35.28
N LEU A 147 15.98 3.63 35.41
CA LEU A 147 14.66 4.27 35.24
C LEU A 147 14.15 4.22 33.79
N ILE A 148 15.05 4.05 32.80
CA ILE A 148 14.75 4.00 31.37
C ILE A 148 15.02 2.61 30.74
N GLY A 149 14.98 1.55 31.54
CA GLY A 149 15.14 0.16 31.07
C GLY A 149 16.56 -0.25 30.66
N MET A 150 17.56 0.64 30.72
CA MET A 150 18.93 0.34 30.26
C MET A 150 19.60 -0.81 31.04
N SER A 151 19.21 -1.01 32.31
CA SER A 151 19.68 -2.14 33.11
C SER A 151 19.19 -3.48 32.59
N ASP A 152 17.92 -3.55 32.18
CA ASP A 152 17.31 -4.78 31.67
C ASP A 152 17.81 -5.07 30.25
N LEU A 153 17.88 -4.05 29.38
CA LEU A 153 18.52 -4.10 28.06
C LEU A 153 19.94 -4.68 28.12
N ARG A 154 20.78 -4.16 29.03
CA ARG A 154 22.17 -4.61 29.21
C ARG A 154 22.30 -5.98 29.89
N SER A 155 21.20 -6.55 30.39
CA SER A 155 21.17 -7.87 31.03
C SER A 155 20.58 -8.97 30.14
N ASP A 156 19.76 -8.59 29.16
CA ASP A 156 19.13 -9.52 28.22
C ASP A 156 20.13 -10.00 27.16
N LEU A 157 20.17 -11.31 26.94
CA LEU A 157 21.07 -11.91 25.97
C LEU A 157 20.70 -11.56 24.52
N ARG A 158 19.44 -11.22 24.23
CA ARG A 158 18.96 -10.77 22.90
C ARG A 158 19.71 -9.53 22.42
N PHE A 159 20.03 -8.61 23.33
CA PHE A 159 20.64 -7.30 23.01
C PHE A 159 22.15 -7.27 23.28
N THR A 160 22.81 -8.44 23.36
CA THR A 160 24.25 -8.55 23.57
C THR A 160 25.03 -7.89 22.42
N GLY A 161 25.66 -6.75 22.68
CA GLY A 161 26.42 -5.98 21.67
C GLY A 161 25.65 -4.81 21.06
N VAL A 162 24.44 -4.52 21.54
CA VAL A 162 23.73 -3.26 21.26
C VAL A 162 24.27 -2.17 22.20
N ASP A 163 25.16 -1.33 21.67
CA ASP A 163 25.87 -0.27 22.41
C ASP A 163 26.08 1.03 21.60
N GLY A 164 25.57 1.08 20.36
CA GLY A 164 25.71 2.18 19.41
C GLY A 164 26.93 2.08 18.49
N SER A 165 27.76 1.05 18.62
CA SER A 165 28.95 0.84 17.78
C SER A 165 28.63 0.92 16.28
N GLY A 166 29.41 1.75 15.57
CA GLY A 166 29.28 1.98 14.13
C GLY A 166 28.41 3.17 13.74
N PHE A 167 27.76 3.85 14.70
CA PHE A 167 27.00 5.07 14.49
C PHE A 167 27.64 6.26 15.21
N SER A 168 27.41 7.48 14.71
CA SER A 168 27.75 8.70 15.44
C SER A 168 26.53 9.33 16.12
N VAL A 169 26.72 9.88 17.32
CA VAL A 169 25.83 10.88 17.93
C VAL A 169 26.47 12.25 17.80
N ALA A 170 25.74 13.21 17.27
CA ALA A 170 26.21 14.58 17.08
C ALA A 170 25.63 15.53 18.13
N ILE A 171 26.48 16.37 18.73
CA ILE A 171 26.15 17.27 19.85
C ILE A 171 26.40 18.73 19.42
N LEU A 172 25.40 19.61 19.58
CA LEU A 172 25.48 21.05 19.31
C LEU A 172 25.42 21.84 20.63
N ASP A 173 26.58 22.28 21.15
CA ASP A 173 26.69 22.82 22.51
C ASP A 173 27.87 23.82 22.71
N THR A 174 28.38 23.98 23.93
CA THR A 174 29.48 24.91 24.33
C THR A 174 30.90 24.43 24.01
N GLY A 175 31.07 23.17 23.59
CA GLY A 175 32.35 22.51 23.36
C GLY A 175 32.49 21.20 24.13
N ILE A 176 33.59 20.48 23.89
CA ILE A 176 33.90 19.20 24.55
C ILE A 176 35.29 19.19 25.17
N ASN A 177 35.46 18.51 26.31
CA ASN A 177 36.77 18.22 26.88
C ASN A 177 37.43 17.08 26.10
N LEU A 178 38.16 17.46 25.04
CA LEU A 178 38.81 16.59 24.06
C LEU A 178 39.60 15.43 24.68
N ALA A 179 40.22 15.62 25.84
CA ALA A 179 41.06 14.63 26.52
C ALA A 179 40.37 13.94 27.73
N HIS A 180 39.04 13.99 27.84
CA HIS A 180 38.33 13.32 28.93
C HIS A 180 38.23 11.81 28.68
N PRO A 181 38.61 10.93 29.65
CA PRO A 181 38.67 9.47 29.43
C PRO A 181 37.31 8.80 29.18
N PHE A 182 36.22 9.54 29.36
CA PHE A 182 34.86 9.10 29.02
C PHE A 182 34.64 9.02 27.50
N PHE A 183 35.42 9.75 26.70
CA PHE A 183 35.30 9.79 25.24
C PHE A 183 36.28 8.82 24.54
N GLY A 184 36.72 7.79 25.28
CA GLY A 184 37.65 6.77 24.80
C GLY A 184 39.13 7.06 25.12
N PRO A 185 40.04 6.20 24.63
CA PRO A 185 41.48 6.45 24.69
C PRO A 185 41.90 7.54 23.70
N ASP A 186 43.04 8.18 23.96
CA ASP A 186 43.85 8.91 22.97
C ASP A 186 45.02 7.99 22.60
N ASN A 187 44.88 7.20 21.51
CA ASN A 187 45.95 6.31 21.06
C ASN A 187 46.98 7.03 20.18
N ASN A 188 46.56 8.05 19.43
CA ASN A 188 47.44 8.75 18.48
C ASN A 188 48.40 9.77 19.16
N ASN A 189 48.07 10.19 20.39
CA ASN A 189 48.73 11.18 21.25
C ASN A 189 48.71 12.64 20.72
N ASP A 190 47.63 13.04 20.04
CA ASP A 190 47.38 14.43 19.59
C ASP A 190 46.67 15.30 20.65
N GLY A 191 46.03 14.68 21.65
CA GLY A 191 45.28 15.35 22.72
C GLY A 191 43.75 15.29 22.57
N VAL A 192 43.24 14.58 21.57
CA VAL A 192 41.83 14.24 21.37
C VAL A 192 41.61 12.75 21.60
N ALA A 193 40.52 12.39 22.29
CA ALA A 193 40.13 10.99 22.45
C ALA A 193 39.54 10.44 21.15
N ASP A 194 39.94 9.22 20.76
CA ASP A 194 39.76 8.68 19.40
C ASP A 194 38.29 8.55 18.93
N ARG A 195 37.31 8.51 19.87
CA ARG A 195 35.87 8.50 19.51
C ARG A 195 35.30 9.89 19.21
N ILE A 196 36.06 10.97 19.38
CA ILE A 196 35.66 12.32 18.95
C ILE A 196 36.05 12.47 17.47
N VAL A 197 35.31 11.80 16.59
CA VAL A 197 35.67 11.61 15.18
C VAL A 197 35.58 12.88 14.33
N ALA A 198 34.84 13.89 14.79
CA ALA A 198 34.80 15.21 14.16
C ALA A 198 34.33 16.31 15.12
N GLY A 199 34.69 17.56 14.78
CA GLY A 199 34.10 18.72 15.43
C GLY A 199 34.56 20.05 14.85
N ARG A 200 33.81 21.12 15.12
CA ARG A 200 34.09 22.47 14.61
C ARG A 200 33.43 23.56 15.45
N ASP A 201 34.08 24.72 15.56
CA ASP A 201 33.50 25.95 16.12
C ASP A 201 32.75 26.76 15.06
N PHE A 202 31.52 27.14 15.39
CA PHE A 202 30.64 28.01 14.60
C PHE A 202 30.30 29.34 15.30
N VAL A 203 30.77 29.53 16.54
CA VAL A 203 30.63 30.82 17.25
C VAL A 203 31.58 31.86 16.65
N GLY A 204 32.79 31.46 16.27
CA GLY A 204 33.75 32.34 15.58
C GLY A 204 34.39 33.39 16.49
N ASP A 205 34.30 33.22 17.81
CA ASP A 205 35.05 33.98 18.82
C ASP A 205 36.49 33.45 18.99
N ARG A 206 36.77 32.22 18.52
CA ARG A 206 38.07 31.54 18.62
C ARG A 206 38.93 31.74 17.35
N PRO A 207 40.28 31.76 17.46
CA PRO A 207 41.16 31.98 16.30
C PRO A 207 41.32 30.77 15.37
N ASP A 208 40.93 29.59 15.83
CA ASP A 208 41.05 28.30 15.16
C ASP A 208 39.67 27.62 15.17
N PRO A 209 39.07 27.32 14.00
CA PRO A 209 37.76 26.69 13.93
C PRO A 209 37.76 25.22 14.40
N LEU A 210 38.91 24.63 14.73
CA LEU A 210 39.02 23.30 15.35
C LEU A 210 39.18 23.36 16.88
N ASP A 211 39.34 24.56 17.47
CA ASP A 211 39.33 24.75 18.93
C ASP A 211 37.91 24.63 19.49
N ILE A 212 37.41 23.42 19.62
CA ILE A 212 36.12 23.08 20.26
C ILE A 212 36.24 22.80 21.76
N SER A 213 37.36 23.17 22.41
CA SER A 213 37.59 22.86 23.83
C SER A 213 36.48 23.42 24.72
N ASP A 214 35.84 22.59 25.55
CA ASP A 214 34.87 23.09 26.53
C ASP A 214 35.55 24.00 27.56
N ARG A 215 34.86 25.10 27.92
CA ARG A 215 35.30 26.10 28.91
C ARG A 215 34.19 26.52 29.86
N ASP A 216 32.98 26.02 29.64
CA ASP A 216 31.79 26.26 30.45
C ASP A 216 31.53 25.03 31.35
N GLY A 217 31.42 23.83 30.75
CA GLY A 217 31.06 22.59 31.44
C GLY A 217 29.93 21.80 30.77
N HIS A 218 29.00 22.51 30.11
CA HIS A 218 27.75 21.93 29.66
C HIS A 218 27.91 20.91 28.54
N GLY A 219 28.59 21.25 27.44
CA GLY A 219 28.76 20.36 26.30
C GLY A 219 29.54 19.07 26.62
N SER A 220 30.48 19.11 27.56
CA SER A 220 31.13 17.88 28.09
C SER A 220 30.16 16.98 28.85
N ASN A 221 29.32 17.55 29.72
CA ASN A 221 28.31 16.81 30.47
C ASN A 221 27.30 16.16 29.49
N VAL A 222 26.72 16.94 28.58
CA VAL A 222 25.78 16.48 27.54
C VAL A 222 26.37 15.35 26.68
N SER A 223 27.58 15.54 26.14
CA SER A 223 28.24 14.51 25.30
C SER A 223 28.47 13.19 26.05
N SER A 224 28.73 13.26 27.36
CA SER A 224 28.98 12.06 28.16
C SER A 224 27.71 11.24 28.46
N ILE A 225 26.57 11.90 28.62
CA ILE A 225 25.28 11.22 28.85
C ILE A 225 24.91 10.40 27.62
N ALA A 226 25.08 10.97 26.42
CA ALA A 226 24.81 10.26 25.17
C ALA A 226 25.74 9.05 24.98
N ALA A 227 27.06 9.21 25.15
CA ALA A 227 28.03 8.28 24.57
C ALA A 227 29.27 7.92 25.42
N SER A 228 29.33 8.20 26.73
CA SER A 228 30.52 7.86 27.54
C SER A 228 30.85 6.35 27.56
N SER A 229 32.12 5.99 27.34
CA SER A 229 32.65 4.61 27.42
C SER A 229 33.31 4.27 28.77
N ASP A 230 33.17 5.09 29.81
CA ASP A 230 33.63 4.70 31.15
C ASP A 230 32.73 3.58 31.72
N ASN A 231 33.29 2.65 32.50
CA ASN A 231 32.55 1.49 33.03
C ASN A 231 31.77 1.79 34.31
N THR A 232 32.00 2.94 34.94
CA THR A 232 31.32 3.45 36.14
C THR A 232 30.56 4.74 35.86
N PHE A 233 30.81 5.34 34.69
CA PHE A 233 30.01 6.41 34.09
C PHE A 233 29.77 6.07 32.61
N THR A 234 29.05 4.97 32.36
CA THR A 234 28.62 4.50 31.02
C THR A 234 27.45 5.32 30.48
N GLY A 235 27.65 6.08 29.40
CA GLY A 235 26.59 6.78 28.69
C GLY A 235 25.59 5.81 28.05
N ILE A 236 24.53 6.31 27.42
CA ILE A 236 23.47 5.45 26.84
C ILE A 236 24.01 4.57 25.70
N ALA A 237 24.72 5.16 24.75
CA ALA A 237 25.38 4.48 23.62
C ALA A 237 26.92 4.49 23.77
N PRO A 238 27.51 3.66 24.64
CA PRO A 238 28.93 3.70 24.97
C PRO A 238 29.88 3.22 23.85
N GLY A 239 29.34 2.71 22.73
CA GLY A 239 30.07 2.38 21.51
C GLY A 239 29.96 3.42 20.39
N ALA A 240 28.98 4.34 20.42
CA ALA A 240 28.74 5.30 19.34
C ALA A 240 29.81 6.40 19.26
N ASP A 241 30.28 6.75 18.07
CA ASP A 241 31.23 7.85 17.89
C ASP A 241 30.58 9.22 18.18
N ILE A 242 31.41 10.21 18.50
CA ILE A 242 30.99 11.53 18.98
C ILE A 242 31.41 12.59 17.96
N ILE A 243 30.44 13.37 17.50
CA ILE A 243 30.69 14.60 16.74
C ILE A 243 30.29 15.77 17.63
N HIS A 244 31.18 16.73 17.85
CA HIS A 244 30.86 17.89 18.68
C HIS A 244 31.03 19.21 17.92
N LEU A 245 29.92 19.90 17.66
CA LEU A 245 29.91 21.21 17.01
C LEU A 245 29.64 22.29 18.05
N ARG A 246 30.60 23.20 18.25
CA ARG A 246 30.44 24.30 19.19
C ARG A 246 29.61 25.40 18.55
N VAL A 247 28.39 25.60 19.05
CA VAL A 247 27.43 26.62 18.58
C VAL A 247 27.06 27.64 19.66
N LEU A 248 27.43 27.36 20.92
CA LEU A 248 27.31 28.22 22.10
C LEU A 248 28.69 28.72 22.57
N ASP A 249 28.76 29.92 23.11
CA ASP A 249 30.01 30.57 23.54
C ASP A 249 30.52 30.09 24.93
N ASP A 250 31.63 30.67 25.39
CA ASP A 250 32.23 30.38 26.71
C ASP A 250 31.35 30.84 27.92
N ASN A 251 30.10 31.27 27.68
CA ASN A 251 29.09 31.62 28.68
C ASN A 251 27.75 30.85 28.48
N GLY A 252 27.65 29.97 27.48
CA GLY A 252 26.42 29.25 27.14
C GLY A 252 25.43 30.00 26.24
N ASP A 253 25.78 31.18 25.71
CA ASP A 253 24.91 31.94 24.79
C ASP A 253 25.32 31.69 23.32
N GLY A 254 24.34 31.54 22.42
CA GLY A 254 24.55 31.24 20.99
C GLY A 254 23.68 32.07 20.05
N THR A 255 23.68 31.73 18.77
CA THR A 255 22.86 32.43 17.75
C THR A 255 22.21 31.45 16.78
N SER A 256 21.05 31.80 16.22
CA SER A 256 20.43 31.00 15.15
C SER A 256 21.38 30.77 13.97
N ALA A 257 22.22 31.75 13.62
CA ALA A 257 23.19 31.63 12.54
C ALA A 257 24.36 30.67 12.85
N SER A 258 24.76 30.48 14.11
CA SER A 258 25.78 29.47 14.46
C SER A 258 25.19 28.05 14.47
N ILE A 259 23.90 27.91 14.78
CA ILE A 259 23.15 26.65 14.66
C ILE A 259 22.90 26.31 13.17
N GLU A 260 22.41 27.26 12.37
CA GLU A 260 22.18 27.15 10.92
C GLU A 260 23.42 26.63 10.19
N GLN A 261 24.58 27.27 10.39
CA GLN A 261 25.84 26.83 9.78
C GLN A 261 26.31 25.45 10.25
N ALA A 262 25.94 25.01 11.47
CA ALA A 262 26.26 23.69 11.99
C ALA A 262 25.34 22.61 11.37
N LEU A 263 24.04 22.91 11.20
CA LEU A 263 23.11 22.02 10.49
C LEU A 263 23.47 21.90 9.00
N GLN A 264 23.79 23.02 8.33
CA GLN A 264 24.31 23.04 6.96
C GLN A 264 25.64 22.28 6.83
N TRP A 265 26.50 22.27 7.86
CA TRP A 265 27.74 21.47 7.84
C TRP A 265 27.48 19.96 7.80
N PHE A 266 26.42 19.46 8.45
CA PHE A 266 26.00 18.06 8.31
C PHE A 266 25.55 17.75 6.88
N LEU A 267 24.78 18.65 6.27
CA LEU A 267 24.23 18.51 4.91
C LEU A 267 25.27 18.72 3.79
N GLY A 268 26.43 19.29 4.10
CA GLY A 268 27.55 19.42 3.17
C GLY A 268 27.30 20.43 2.04
N ASP A 269 27.91 20.16 0.88
CA ASP A 269 27.64 20.85 -0.38
C ASP A 269 27.18 19.83 -1.45
N GLU A 270 26.47 20.30 -2.48
CA GLU A 270 25.87 19.44 -3.54
C GLU A 270 26.89 18.61 -4.36
N ALA A 271 28.19 18.77 -4.10
CA ALA A 271 29.29 18.13 -4.82
C ALA A 271 29.94 16.94 -4.09
N GLY A 272 29.65 16.74 -2.80
CA GLY A 272 30.28 15.71 -1.96
C GLY A 272 29.30 14.70 -1.36
N ILE A 273 29.83 13.71 -0.65
CA ILE A 273 29.03 12.90 0.30
C ILE A 273 28.76 13.79 1.53
N PRO A 274 27.50 13.99 1.96
CA PRO A 274 27.22 14.75 3.17
C PRO A 274 27.80 14.08 4.42
N ARG A 275 27.90 14.85 5.51
CA ARG A 275 28.59 14.40 6.72
C ARG A 275 27.76 13.46 7.58
N ILE A 276 26.44 13.41 7.35
CA ILE A 276 25.56 12.44 8.02
C ILE A 276 25.84 11.01 7.53
N GLU A 277 26.10 10.81 6.23
CA GLU A 277 26.48 9.50 5.68
C GLU A 277 27.97 9.20 5.96
N LEU A 278 28.86 10.21 5.83
CA LEU A 278 30.30 10.03 6.05
C LEU A 278 30.65 9.56 7.47
N TYR A 279 30.01 10.13 8.50
CA TYR A 279 30.22 9.75 9.90
C TYR A 279 29.12 8.83 10.45
N ASN A 280 28.21 8.37 9.59
CA ASN A 280 27.11 7.48 9.95
C ASN A 280 26.25 7.97 11.14
N ILE A 281 25.79 9.23 11.06
CA ILE A 281 25.09 9.91 12.15
C ILE A 281 23.69 9.29 12.35
N ALA A 282 23.43 8.78 13.56
CA ALA A 282 22.10 8.33 13.97
C ALA A 282 21.23 9.50 14.44
N SER A 283 21.83 10.43 15.20
CA SER A 283 21.11 11.49 15.89
C SER A 283 21.88 12.80 16.04
N ILE A 284 21.14 13.91 16.09
CA ILE A 284 21.63 15.25 16.39
C ILE A 284 20.92 15.77 17.65
N ASN A 285 21.70 16.12 18.67
CA ASN A 285 21.23 16.62 19.95
C ASN A 285 21.51 18.12 20.11
N MET A 286 20.44 18.90 20.31
CA MET A 286 20.47 20.31 20.63
C MET A 286 19.96 20.53 22.07
N SER A 287 20.86 20.45 23.05
CA SER A 287 20.57 20.69 24.48
C SER A 287 20.37 22.18 24.83
N LEU A 288 19.80 22.95 23.90
CA LEU A 288 19.71 24.40 23.88
C LEU A 288 18.28 24.88 23.60
N SER A 289 17.99 26.15 23.87
CA SER A 289 16.68 26.75 23.67
C SER A 289 16.75 28.26 23.50
N ASP A 290 15.89 28.83 22.65
CA ASP A 290 15.76 30.28 22.46
C ASP A 290 15.10 31.02 23.63
N ARG A 291 14.68 30.28 24.68
CA ARG A 291 13.92 30.77 25.83
C ARG A 291 12.57 31.37 25.40
N GLY A 292 11.92 30.76 24.41
CA GLY A 292 10.51 30.92 24.09
C GLY A 292 9.62 29.88 24.81
N ASN A 293 8.31 30.00 24.61
CA ASN A 293 7.31 29.03 25.06
C ASN A 293 6.16 29.03 24.05
N TYR A 294 6.19 28.07 23.13
CA TYR A 294 5.30 27.94 21.99
C TYR A 294 4.25 26.85 22.28
N ASP A 295 2.98 27.19 22.10
CA ASP A 295 1.78 26.37 22.30
C ASP A 295 1.26 25.76 20.98
N THR A 296 2.03 25.95 19.90
CA THR A 296 1.73 25.51 18.54
C THR A 296 3.06 25.20 17.82
N PRO A 297 3.07 24.31 16.81
CA PRO A 297 4.29 24.03 16.06
C PRO A 297 4.79 25.28 15.33
N VAL A 298 6.10 25.56 15.43
CA VAL A 298 6.75 26.73 14.84
C VAL A 298 7.98 26.26 14.08
N SER A 299 7.92 26.30 12.75
CA SER A 299 9.11 26.15 11.91
C SER A 299 9.70 27.50 11.51
N ARG A 300 11.03 27.62 11.44
CA ARG A 300 11.75 28.88 11.14
C ARG A 300 12.62 28.74 9.90
N HIS A 301 12.43 29.61 8.91
CA HIS A 301 13.29 29.67 7.72
C HIS A 301 14.77 29.92 8.08
N GLY A 302 15.67 29.09 7.57
CA GLY A 302 17.10 29.03 7.88
C GLY A 302 17.44 28.14 9.07
N LEU A 303 16.48 27.32 9.54
CA LEU A 303 16.70 26.24 10.51
C LEU A 303 15.75 25.07 10.24
N GLY A 304 14.45 25.32 10.11
CA GLY A 304 13.42 24.31 9.84
C GLY A 304 13.58 23.61 8.49
N ASP A 305 14.11 24.30 7.49
CA ASP A 305 14.49 23.75 6.18
C ASP A 305 15.70 22.80 6.29
N GLU A 306 16.72 23.13 7.09
CA GLU A 306 17.81 22.21 7.42
C GLU A 306 17.35 21.02 8.27
N LEU A 307 16.47 21.26 9.26
CA LEU A 307 15.92 20.20 10.12
C LEU A 307 15.10 19.21 9.31
N GLN A 308 14.24 19.68 8.39
CA GLN A 308 13.56 18.84 7.40
C GLN A 308 14.56 18.05 6.56
N ALA A 309 15.58 18.69 6.00
CA ALA A 309 16.57 18.03 5.14
C ALA A 309 17.44 16.98 5.86
N LEU A 310 17.49 16.99 7.20
CA LEU A 310 18.11 15.96 8.04
C LEU A 310 17.13 14.81 8.32
N VAL A 311 15.88 15.11 8.64
CA VAL A 311 14.79 14.14 8.83
C VAL A 311 14.53 13.34 7.54
N ASP A 312 14.47 14.03 6.40
CA ASP A 312 14.32 13.45 5.04
C ASP A 312 15.45 12.44 4.68
N ARG A 313 16.58 12.48 5.40
CA ARG A 313 17.72 11.57 5.24
C ARG A 313 17.89 10.57 6.40
N GLY A 314 16.90 10.45 7.27
CA GLY A 314 16.87 9.42 8.32
C GLY A 314 17.58 9.77 9.62
N VAL A 315 17.99 11.04 9.83
CA VAL A 315 18.64 11.46 11.08
C VAL A 315 17.59 11.87 12.10
N VAL A 316 17.65 11.29 13.31
CA VAL A 316 16.78 11.68 14.41
C VAL A 316 17.28 13.00 15.00
N VAL A 317 16.46 14.05 15.01
CA VAL A 317 16.83 15.34 15.61
C VAL A 317 16.11 15.55 16.93
N ILE A 318 16.86 15.87 17.98
CA ILE A 318 16.39 15.95 19.37
C ILE A 318 16.75 17.32 19.96
N SER A 319 15.79 17.95 20.64
CA SER A 319 15.97 19.22 21.34
C SER A 319 15.44 19.18 22.77
N ALA A 320 16.04 19.97 23.65
CA ALA A 320 15.58 20.18 25.01
C ALA A 320 14.29 21.04 25.04
N SER A 321 13.20 20.55 25.68
CA SER A 321 11.91 21.28 25.74
C SER A 321 12.01 22.68 26.36
N GLY A 322 12.98 22.91 27.25
CA GLY A 322 13.22 24.19 27.93
C GLY A 322 13.01 24.13 29.45
N ASN A 323 13.61 25.09 30.17
CA ASN A 323 13.73 25.09 31.64
C ASN A 323 13.04 26.30 32.31
N HIS A 324 11.93 26.79 31.75
CA HIS A 324 11.27 28.04 32.18
C HIS A 324 9.76 27.90 32.49
N PHE A 325 9.25 26.70 32.76
CA PHE A 325 7.80 26.49 32.99
C PHE A 325 7.26 27.33 34.17
N ASP A 326 8.01 27.46 35.26
CA ASP A 326 7.67 28.31 36.39
C ASP A 326 7.66 29.82 36.03
N TYR A 327 8.63 30.25 35.22
CA TYR A 327 8.78 31.63 34.74
C TYR A 327 7.61 32.07 33.86
N TYR A 328 7.04 31.16 33.06
CA TYR A 328 5.80 31.40 32.30
C TYR A 328 4.52 31.28 33.15
N GLY A 329 4.65 30.97 34.45
CA GLY A 329 3.51 30.79 35.35
C GLY A 329 2.72 29.52 35.04
N SER A 330 3.43 28.45 34.67
CA SER A 330 2.89 27.13 34.34
C SER A 330 1.92 27.13 33.14
N GLN A 331 2.23 27.97 32.15
CA GLN A 331 1.58 27.89 30.84
C GLN A 331 2.26 26.80 30.02
N GLN A 332 1.48 25.90 29.44
CA GLN A 332 1.99 24.88 28.53
C GLN A 332 2.75 25.51 27.35
N GLY A 333 3.72 24.77 26.82
CA GLY A 333 4.51 25.15 25.66
C GLY A 333 5.95 24.63 25.77
N VAL A 334 6.68 24.71 24.66
CA VAL A 334 8.10 24.31 24.55
C VAL A 334 8.93 25.41 23.88
N GLY A 335 10.25 25.42 24.07
CA GLY A 335 11.15 26.39 23.42
C GLY A 335 11.50 26.02 21.98
N TYR A 336 12.07 26.95 21.20
CA TYR A 336 12.63 26.62 19.88
C TYR A 336 14.13 26.25 20.03
N PRO A 337 14.69 25.22 19.36
CA PRO A 337 14.13 24.45 18.22
C PRO A 337 13.18 23.29 18.55
N ALA A 338 12.92 22.97 19.82
CA ALA A 338 12.02 21.88 20.20
C ALA A 338 10.54 22.08 19.77
N ALA A 339 10.16 23.29 19.37
CA ALA A 339 8.86 23.60 18.77
C ALA A 339 8.77 23.37 17.25
N ASP A 340 9.87 23.01 16.57
CA ASP A 340 9.88 22.73 15.12
C ASP A 340 9.36 21.29 14.88
N PRO A 341 8.42 21.05 13.94
CA PRO A 341 7.93 19.71 13.63
C PRO A 341 9.03 18.67 13.34
N ASN A 342 10.19 19.11 12.85
CA ASN A 342 11.35 18.27 12.53
C ASN A 342 12.33 18.13 13.70
N SER A 343 11.90 18.30 14.95
CA SER A 343 12.70 18.07 16.15
C SER A 343 11.86 17.47 17.27
N LEU A 344 12.33 16.36 17.85
CA LEU A 344 11.70 15.78 19.05
C LEU A 344 11.96 16.69 20.27
N SER A 345 10.94 16.91 21.11
CA SER A 345 11.01 17.80 22.27
C SER A 345 11.06 17.01 23.56
N ILE A 346 12.21 17.06 24.26
CA ILE A 346 12.48 16.19 25.41
C ILE A 346 12.32 16.94 26.74
N GLY A 347 11.35 16.52 27.54
CA GLY A 347 11.10 16.99 28.90
C GLY A 347 12.01 16.32 29.94
N ALA A 348 12.13 16.91 31.13
CA ALA A 348 12.98 16.42 32.22
C ALA A 348 12.19 15.89 33.42
N VAL A 349 12.40 14.63 33.76
CA VAL A 349 12.01 14.04 35.07
C VAL A 349 13.20 13.98 36.03
N TRP A 350 12.90 13.89 37.32
CA TRP A 350 13.88 13.53 38.35
C TRP A 350 14.28 12.04 38.22
N ASP A 351 15.55 11.72 38.43
CA ASP A 351 16.06 10.34 38.37
C ASP A 351 15.88 9.56 39.69
N ALA A 352 15.89 10.26 40.83
CA ALA A 352 15.75 9.69 42.17
C ALA A 352 15.24 10.69 43.23
N ASP A 353 14.95 10.18 44.43
CA ASP A 353 14.77 11.00 45.65
C ASP A 353 16.13 11.56 46.10
N ASN A 354 16.43 12.74 45.55
CA ASN A 354 17.56 13.59 45.90
C ASN A 354 17.23 14.54 47.08
N GLY A 355 16.15 14.27 47.83
CA GLY A 355 15.62 15.13 48.89
C GLY A 355 15.03 16.44 48.37
N GLY A 356 15.05 17.48 49.21
CA GLY A 356 14.55 18.80 48.83
C GLY A 356 14.56 19.83 49.96
N PRO A 357 14.14 21.09 49.69
CA PRO A 357 13.65 21.56 48.40
C PRO A 357 14.79 21.92 47.41
N TRP A 358 14.53 21.74 46.12
CA TRP A 358 15.40 22.07 45.00
C TRP A 358 14.65 23.02 44.05
N GLY A 359 15.04 24.30 43.98
CA GLY A 359 14.32 25.27 43.16
C GLY A 359 12.89 25.49 43.67
N ASN A 360 11.88 25.11 42.87
CA ASN A 360 10.47 25.10 43.27
C ASN A 360 9.99 23.71 43.71
N ASP A 361 10.72 22.64 43.39
CA ASP A 361 10.44 21.26 43.79
C ASP A 361 10.65 21.13 45.32
N ILE A 362 9.61 20.76 46.06
CA ILE A 362 9.66 20.61 47.53
C ILE A 362 10.22 19.23 47.90
N THR A 363 9.84 18.21 47.12
CA THR A 363 10.39 16.85 47.18
C THR A 363 10.72 16.34 45.78
N THR A 364 11.64 15.38 45.69
CA THR A 364 12.09 14.76 44.43
C THR A 364 11.94 13.24 44.52
N GLY A 365 12.03 12.54 43.41
CA GLY A 365 11.70 11.12 43.28
C GLY A 365 11.74 10.68 41.82
N PRO A 366 11.93 9.39 41.51
CA PRO A 366 11.90 8.89 40.13
C PRO A 366 10.57 9.22 39.43
N ASP A 367 10.61 9.33 38.11
CA ASP A 367 9.48 9.62 37.19
C ASP A 367 8.79 10.99 37.36
N ARG A 368 9.04 11.72 38.45
CA ARG A 368 8.45 13.05 38.72
C ARG A 368 8.90 14.11 37.75
N ILE A 369 7.95 14.87 37.18
CA ILE A 369 8.27 15.94 36.24
C ILE A 369 8.90 17.11 37.01
N THR A 370 10.10 17.51 36.60
CA THR A 370 10.82 18.63 37.23
C THR A 370 10.05 19.94 37.10
N SER A 371 9.98 20.75 38.16
CA SER A 371 9.18 21.99 38.17
C SER A 371 9.59 23.02 37.09
N PHE A 372 10.83 22.94 36.59
CA PHE A 372 11.33 23.80 35.52
C PHE A 372 10.97 23.33 34.11
N SER A 373 10.71 22.03 33.90
CA SER A 373 10.57 21.46 32.55
C SER A 373 9.36 22.05 31.84
N GLN A 374 9.61 22.70 30.70
CA GLN A 374 8.57 23.06 29.74
C GLN A 374 7.91 21.78 29.19
N ARG A 375 6.60 21.86 28.96
CA ARG A 375 5.72 20.72 28.64
C ARG A 375 4.49 21.19 27.87
N HIS A 376 4.06 20.42 26.87
CA HIS A 376 2.84 20.69 26.10
C HIS A 376 2.22 19.39 25.58
N GLU A 377 0.90 19.24 25.75
CA GLU A 377 0.08 18.06 25.41
C GLU A 377 0.45 17.39 24.08
N THR A 378 0.67 18.19 23.04
CA THR A 378 0.94 17.71 21.66
C THR A 378 2.30 18.12 21.09
N LEU A 379 3.20 18.74 21.88
CA LEU A 379 4.54 19.13 21.41
C LEU A 379 5.68 18.49 22.21
N THR A 380 5.46 18.10 23.47
CA THR A 380 6.43 17.23 24.15
C THR A 380 6.37 15.85 23.50
N THR A 381 7.49 15.34 22.97
CA THR A 381 7.55 13.96 22.47
C THR A 381 7.56 12.99 23.63
N VAL A 382 8.57 13.11 24.51
CA VAL A 382 8.75 12.26 25.70
C VAL A 382 9.50 13.00 26.79
N PHE A 383 9.45 12.48 28.01
CA PHE A 383 10.33 12.82 29.12
C PHE A 383 11.49 11.83 29.25
N ALA A 384 12.64 12.30 29.74
CA ALA A 384 13.79 11.48 30.10
C ALA A 384 14.47 12.02 31.38
N PRO A 385 15.36 11.23 32.05
CA PRO A 385 16.05 11.67 33.25
C PRO A 385 16.85 12.96 33.03
N GLY A 386 16.51 14.01 33.78
CA GLY A 386 17.07 15.34 33.60
C GLY A 386 17.52 16.03 34.88
N ALA A 387 17.35 15.44 36.06
CA ALA A 387 17.85 15.99 37.33
C ALA A 387 18.06 14.86 38.38
N PHE A 388 19.21 14.68 39.02
CA PHE A 388 20.54 15.29 38.78
C PHE A 388 21.43 14.31 38.02
N ILE A 389 21.83 14.66 36.80
CA ILE A 389 22.62 13.75 35.96
C ILE A 389 24.11 14.07 36.08
N THR A 390 24.84 13.16 36.72
CA THR A 390 26.30 13.16 36.78
C THR A 390 26.89 12.90 35.39
N GLY A 391 27.75 13.80 34.90
CA GLY A 391 28.45 13.66 33.61
C GLY A 391 29.91 14.11 33.65
N ALA A 392 30.59 14.13 32.50
CA ALA A 392 31.99 14.52 32.36
C ALA A 392 32.23 16.00 32.70
N ASN A 393 33.36 16.28 33.35
CA ASN A 393 33.76 17.63 33.73
C ASN A 393 34.70 18.26 32.69
N ALA A 394 34.41 19.49 32.26
CA ALA A 394 35.23 20.23 31.29
C ALA A 394 36.67 20.54 31.76
N ASN A 395 36.94 20.44 33.06
CA ASN A 395 38.24 20.79 33.63
C ASN A 395 39.34 19.79 33.25
N ALA A 396 40.03 20.01 32.14
CA ALA A 396 41.18 19.21 31.68
C ALA A 396 42.36 19.11 32.68
N MET A 397 42.43 19.94 33.73
CA MET A 397 43.41 19.79 34.83
C MET A 397 42.92 18.90 35.99
N ASN A 398 41.64 18.54 36.02
CA ASN A 398 41.02 17.60 36.94
C ASN A 398 39.83 16.91 36.25
N PRO A 399 40.06 16.09 35.21
CA PRO A 399 39.00 15.32 34.57
C PRO A 399 38.39 14.34 35.58
N GLY A 400 37.08 14.31 35.62
CA GLY A 400 36.24 13.72 36.66
C GLY A 400 34.79 14.10 36.37
N THR A 401 33.92 14.06 37.37
CA THR A 401 32.48 14.29 37.14
C THR A 401 31.98 15.68 37.55
N VAL A 402 30.77 16.01 37.08
CA VAL A 402 29.96 17.16 37.50
C VAL A 402 28.48 16.80 37.37
N ASP A 403 27.69 17.18 38.37
CA ASP A 403 26.24 16.95 38.39
C ASP A 403 25.51 18.18 37.80
N MET A 404 24.58 17.95 36.86
CA MET A 404 23.79 19.00 36.22
C MET A 404 22.29 18.64 36.19
N ALA A 405 21.44 19.63 35.98
CA ALA A 405 20.00 19.44 35.84
C ALA A 405 19.39 20.37 34.78
N GLY A 406 18.50 19.82 33.95
CA GLY A 406 17.84 20.49 32.85
C GLY A 406 17.22 19.51 31.85
N THR A 407 16.30 20.00 31.02
CA THR A 407 15.89 19.33 29.76
C THR A 407 17.09 19.10 28.84
N SER A 408 18.12 19.92 28.97
CA SER A 408 19.45 19.77 28.38
C SER A 408 20.19 18.48 28.77
N GLN A 409 19.90 17.89 29.94
CA GLN A 409 20.43 16.58 30.38
C GLN A 409 19.49 15.43 29.99
N ALA A 410 18.19 15.71 29.81
CA ALA A 410 17.22 14.72 29.33
C ALA A 410 17.40 14.41 27.83
N ALA A 411 17.55 15.43 26.98
CA ALA A 411 17.75 15.29 25.53
C ALA A 411 18.85 14.28 25.11
N PRO A 412 20.09 14.30 25.67
CA PRO A 412 21.14 13.38 25.27
C PRO A 412 20.88 11.92 25.66
N HIS A 413 19.97 11.62 26.60
CA HIS A 413 19.52 10.24 26.82
C HIS A 413 18.84 9.70 25.55
N VAL A 414 17.89 10.46 24.99
CA VAL A 414 17.15 10.09 23.78
C VAL A 414 18.04 10.10 22.54
N ALA A 415 19.03 11.00 22.47
CA ALA A 415 20.02 10.98 21.40
C ALA A 415 20.89 9.71 21.41
N GLY A 416 21.24 9.19 22.59
CA GLY A 416 21.89 7.89 22.75
C GLY A 416 20.95 6.72 22.45
N MET A 417 19.69 6.77 22.91
CA MET A 417 18.66 5.77 22.56
C MET A 417 18.53 5.62 21.04
N ALA A 418 18.48 6.73 20.29
CA ALA A 418 18.43 6.71 18.83
C ALA A 418 19.62 5.95 18.19
N ALA A 419 20.84 6.06 18.72
CA ALA A 419 21.98 5.28 18.23
C ALA A 419 21.85 3.78 18.54
N LEU A 420 21.32 3.40 19.71
CA LEU A 420 21.01 2.01 20.04
C LEU A 420 19.91 1.45 19.12
N SER A 421 18.82 2.21 18.92
CA SER A 421 17.68 1.85 18.08
C SER A 421 18.07 1.67 16.62
N GLN A 422 18.90 2.55 16.05
CA GLN A 422 19.36 2.40 14.67
C GLN A 422 20.34 1.23 14.51
N GLN A 423 21.19 0.96 15.49
CA GLN A 423 22.05 -0.23 15.49
C GLN A 423 21.23 -1.52 15.57
N LEU A 424 20.20 -1.55 16.41
CA LEU A 424 19.30 -2.69 16.54
C LEU A 424 18.46 -2.89 15.28
N ALA A 425 17.90 -1.83 14.69
CA ALA A 425 17.11 -1.91 13.45
C ALA A 425 17.95 -2.41 12.26
N GLU A 426 19.21 -1.99 12.12
CA GLU A 426 20.09 -2.56 11.09
C GLU A 426 20.41 -4.05 11.34
N GLN A 427 20.34 -4.53 12.58
CA GLN A 427 20.53 -5.94 12.93
C GLN A 427 19.25 -6.79 12.76
N THR A 428 18.07 -6.27 13.10
CA THR A 428 16.79 -7.02 13.06
C THR A 428 16.04 -6.84 11.75
N LEU A 429 15.96 -5.60 11.25
CA LEU A 429 15.18 -5.21 10.06
C LEU A 429 16.04 -5.11 8.78
N GLY A 430 17.38 -5.14 8.94
CA GLY A 430 18.33 -4.93 7.83
C GLY A 430 18.34 -3.49 7.28
N ARG A 431 17.69 -2.55 7.97
CA ARG A 431 17.55 -1.13 7.60
C ARG A 431 17.45 -0.24 8.83
N ARG A 432 17.55 1.07 8.64
CA ARG A 432 17.21 2.05 9.68
C ARG A 432 15.71 2.19 9.87
N LEU A 433 15.35 2.67 11.06
CA LEU A 433 14.10 3.37 11.30
C LEU A 433 14.16 4.74 10.63
N THR A 434 13.06 5.18 10.04
CA THR A 434 12.83 6.61 9.80
C THR A 434 12.69 7.36 11.12
N PRO A 435 12.84 8.70 11.14
CA PRO A 435 12.64 9.49 12.36
C PRO A 435 11.19 9.40 12.88
N ASP A 436 10.22 9.24 11.98
CA ASP A 436 8.81 9.03 12.32
C ASP A 436 8.58 7.66 12.96
N GLU A 437 9.13 6.57 12.41
CA GLU A 437 9.08 5.24 13.04
C GLU A 437 9.75 5.24 14.42
N PHE A 438 10.93 5.86 14.53
CA PHE A 438 11.62 6.00 15.82
C PHE A 438 10.78 6.81 16.81
N SER A 439 10.19 7.94 16.40
CA SER A 439 9.36 8.77 17.27
C SER A 439 8.07 8.08 17.68
N HIS A 440 7.41 7.36 16.77
CA HIS A 440 6.19 6.62 17.08
C HIS A 440 6.48 5.51 18.10
N LEU A 441 7.52 4.70 17.87
CA LEU A 441 7.93 3.64 18.81
C LEU A 441 8.37 4.23 20.16
N LEU A 442 9.19 5.27 20.17
CA LEU A 442 9.66 5.95 21.39
C LEU A 442 8.51 6.46 22.28
N VAL A 443 7.39 6.88 21.67
CA VAL A 443 6.18 7.32 22.37
C VAL A 443 5.30 6.14 22.79
N SER A 444 5.05 5.17 21.89
CA SER A 444 4.14 4.05 22.15
C SER A 444 4.72 2.99 23.10
N THR A 445 6.05 2.88 23.21
CA THR A 445 6.74 2.09 24.24
C THR A 445 7.12 2.91 25.48
N GLY A 446 6.61 4.13 25.60
CA GLY A 446 6.82 4.97 26.77
C GLY A 446 6.12 4.45 28.02
N VAL A 447 6.60 4.87 29.18
CA VAL A 447 5.87 4.71 30.45
C VAL A 447 5.09 5.99 30.74
N THR A 448 3.77 5.86 30.86
CA THR A 448 2.88 6.97 31.21
C THR A 448 3.19 7.52 32.61
N ILE A 449 3.45 8.82 32.69
CA ILE A 449 3.59 9.62 33.91
C ILE A 449 2.52 10.71 33.93
N ASN A 450 1.95 11.07 35.09
CA ASN A 450 0.92 12.11 35.18
C ASN A 450 1.52 13.40 35.75
N ASP A 451 1.21 14.53 35.11
CA ASP A 451 1.68 15.84 35.55
C ASP A 451 0.84 16.39 36.72
N GLY A 452 1.19 15.99 37.95
CA GLY A 452 0.60 16.49 39.19
C GLY A 452 -0.13 15.47 40.08
N ASP A 453 0.09 14.16 39.93
CA ASP A 453 -0.47 13.16 40.84
C ASP A 453 0.40 12.94 42.11
N ASP A 454 1.70 13.11 41.98
CA ASP A 454 2.72 12.74 42.97
C ASP A 454 3.78 13.84 43.23
N GLU A 455 3.91 14.85 42.35
CA GLU A 455 4.72 16.06 42.58
C GLU A 455 4.27 16.88 43.82
N ASP A 456 5.25 17.33 44.62
CA ASP A 456 5.09 18.35 45.67
C ASP A 456 6.03 19.50 45.33
N ASP A 457 5.51 20.57 44.72
CA ASP A 457 6.27 21.72 44.19
C ASP A 457 5.52 23.06 44.37
N TYR A 458 5.91 24.12 43.63
CA TYR A 458 5.23 25.42 43.61
C TYR A 458 4.71 25.87 42.23
N VAL A 459 4.65 24.97 41.23
CA VAL A 459 4.05 25.24 39.92
C VAL A 459 2.57 24.82 39.90
N ILE A 460 1.88 25.02 38.77
CA ILE A 460 0.52 24.53 38.53
C ILE A 460 0.61 23.45 37.45
N ASN A 461 0.71 22.20 37.89
CA ASN A 461 0.82 21.05 37.00
C ASN A 461 -0.49 20.84 36.21
N THR A 462 -0.38 20.32 34.99
CA THR A 462 -1.46 20.33 34.00
C THR A 462 -2.55 19.30 34.24
N GLY A 463 -2.24 18.23 34.98
CA GLY A 463 -3.10 17.05 35.16
C GLY A 463 -3.17 16.14 33.93
N LEU A 464 -2.29 16.32 32.96
CA LEU A 464 -2.20 15.52 31.75
C LEU A 464 -1.25 14.32 31.92
N ASP A 465 -1.52 13.26 31.17
CA ASP A 465 -0.61 12.13 31.01
C ASP A 465 0.44 12.43 29.92
N PHE A 466 1.69 12.10 30.20
CA PHE A 466 2.83 12.22 29.29
C PHE A 466 3.62 10.90 29.24
N GLN A 467 4.44 10.71 28.20
CA GLN A 467 5.25 9.50 28.05
C GLN A 467 6.70 9.71 28.49
N ARG A 468 7.26 8.76 29.24
CA ARG A 468 8.69 8.67 29.57
C ARG A 468 9.38 7.63 28.68
N ALA A 469 10.47 8.02 28.01
CA ALA A 469 11.21 7.16 27.09
C ALA A 469 11.81 5.92 27.77
N ASP A 470 11.42 4.71 27.34
CA ASP A 470 11.96 3.45 27.84
C ASP A 470 12.73 2.68 26.77
N MET A 471 14.03 2.45 26.98
CA MET A 471 14.90 1.84 25.98
C MET A 471 14.72 0.32 25.90
N PHE A 472 14.28 -0.35 26.97
CA PHE A 472 14.07 -1.79 26.92
C PHE A 472 12.81 -2.11 26.11
N ALA A 473 11.69 -1.47 26.44
CA ALA A 473 10.45 -1.63 25.68
C ALA A 473 10.62 -1.20 24.21
N LEU A 474 11.38 -0.13 23.94
CA LEU A 474 11.74 0.29 22.58
C LEU A 474 12.57 -0.77 21.83
N ALA A 475 13.52 -1.43 22.49
CA ALA A 475 14.32 -2.49 21.88
C ALA A 475 13.51 -3.77 21.60
N GLU A 476 12.60 -4.13 22.50
CA GLU A 476 11.64 -5.22 22.24
C GLU A 476 10.74 -4.89 21.05
N ALA A 477 10.22 -3.65 20.96
CA ALA A 477 9.37 -3.25 19.85
C ALA A 477 10.11 -3.18 18.50
N ILE A 478 11.36 -2.72 18.45
CA ILE A 478 12.18 -2.74 17.23
C ILE A 478 12.48 -4.18 16.79
N SER A 479 12.61 -5.12 17.74
CA SER A 479 12.77 -6.54 17.44
C SER A 479 11.48 -7.16 16.92
N ASN A 480 10.34 -6.75 17.46
CA ASN A 480 9.01 -7.22 17.08
C ASN A 480 8.33 -6.33 16.03
N SER A 481 9.07 -5.46 15.33
CA SER A 481 8.55 -4.62 14.23
C SER A 481 8.36 -5.43 12.94
N VAL A 482 9.03 -6.58 12.81
CA VAL A 482 8.74 -7.59 11.79
C VAL A 482 8.67 -8.95 12.47
N VAL A 483 7.53 -9.62 12.41
CA VAL A 483 7.31 -10.98 12.94
C VAL A 483 7.05 -11.92 11.77
N THR A 484 7.61 -13.13 11.79
CA THR A 484 7.40 -14.13 10.73
C THR A 484 6.65 -15.33 11.30
N VAL A 485 5.49 -15.64 10.74
CA VAL A 485 4.72 -16.86 11.00
C VAL A 485 5.43 -18.02 10.33
N ASP A 486 5.86 -19.02 11.10
CA ASP A 486 6.62 -20.18 10.60
C ASP A 486 5.99 -21.56 10.89
N THR A 487 4.81 -21.59 11.53
CA THR A 487 3.90 -22.75 11.55
C THR A 487 2.64 -22.54 10.68
N LEU A 488 1.82 -23.59 10.53
CA LEU A 488 0.48 -23.57 9.91
C LEU A 488 -0.65 -23.89 10.90
N GLU A 489 -0.32 -24.28 12.13
CA GLU A 489 -1.29 -24.48 13.20
C GLU A 489 -1.73 -23.09 13.74
N ASP A 490 -2.97 -22.98 14.22
CA ASP A 490 -3.47 -21.78 14.92
C ASP A 490 -3.50 -22.07 16.43
N GLU A 491 -2.48 -21.59 17.14
CA GLU A 491 -2.35 -21.74 18.59
C GLU A 491 -1.89 -20.44 19.28
N ASN A 492 -2.01 -20.42 20.60
CA ASN A 492 -1.57 -19.33 21.47
C ASN A 492 -1.14 -19.95 22.81
N ASP A 493 0.09 -20.43 22.81
CA ASP A 493 0.77 -21.19 23.87
C ASP A 493 1.96 -20.38 24.42
N GLY A 494 2.58 -19.55 23.57
CA GLY A 494 3.65 -18.62 23.90
C GLY A 494 5.06 -19.10 23.54
N ASP A 495 5.23 -20.27 22.93
CA ASP A 495 6.53 -20.73 22.43
C ASP A 495 6.89 -20.08 21.08
N LEU A 496 7.44 -18.86 21.14
CA LEU A 496 7.93 -18.11 19.98
C LEU A 496 9.25 -18.66 19.40
N SER A 497 9.48 -19.98 19.44
CA SER A 497 10.69 -20.60 18.91
C SER A 497 10.59 -20.95 17.42
N PRO A 498 11.71 -21.02 16.67
CA PRO A 498 11.65 -21.16 15.22
C PRO A 498 11.01 -22.48 14.77
N GLY A 499 9.83 -22.38 14.15
CA GLY A 499 8.97 -23.46 13.69
C GLY A 499 7.63 -23.59 14.42
N ASP A 500 7.38 -22.80 15.47
CA ASP A 500 6.13 -22.80 16.25
C ASP A 500 5.34 -21.47 16.16
N VAL A 501 5.87 -20.38 15.57
CA VAL A 501 5.25 -19.04 15.64
C VAL A 501 3.96 -18.97 14.82
N SER A 502 2.81 -18.93 15.51
CA SER A 502 1.48 -18.88 14.87
C SER A 502 1.10 -17.48 14.36
N LEU A 503 0.08 -17.38 13.49
CA LEU A 503 -0.47 -16.10 13.05
C LEU A 503 -1.13 -15.32 14.20
N ARG A 504 -1.71 -16.04 15.17
CA ARG A 504 -2.37 -15.46 16.35
C ARG A 504 -1.35 -14.92 17.35
N GLU A 505 -0.26 -15.66 17.56
CA GLU A 505 0.86 -15.20 18.39
C GLU A 505 1.61 -14.06 17.71
N ALA A 506 1.79 -14.10 16.38
CA ALA A 506 2.34 -12.98 15.63
C ALA A 506 1.52 -11.70 15.79
N LEU A 507 0.18 -11.79 15.77
CA LEU A 507 -0.71 -10.65 16.06
C LEU A 507 -0.58 -10.14 17.50
N ASP A 508 -0.46 -11.02 18.49
CA ASP A 508 -0.24 -10.61 19.88
C ASP A 508 1.10 -9.88 20.06
N VAL A 509 2.21 -10.43 19.52
CA VAL A 509 3.58 -9.95 19.81
C VAL A 509 4.11 -8.89 18.86
N VAL A 510 3.56 -8.75 17.64
CA VAL A 510 3.97 -7.68 16.70
C VAL A 510 3.71 -6.31 17.31
N SER A 511 4.63 -5.38 17.07
CA SER A 511 4.49 -4.00 17.55
C SER A 511 3.44 -3.22 16.77
N PRO A 512 2.83 -2.17 17.36
CA PRO A 512 2.05 -1.19 16.59
C PRO A 512 2.87 -0.62 15.43
N GLY A 513 2.27 -0.56 14.25
CA GLY A 513 2.92 -0.19 12.98
C GLY A 513 3.77 -1.30 12.36
N GLY A 514 3.90 -2.45 13.02
CA GLY A 514 4.73 -3.57 12.58
C GLY A 514 4.14 -4.39 11.43
N THR A 515 4.96 -5.28 10.88
CA THR A 515 4.59 -6.16 9.76
C THR A 515 4.66 -7.64 10.16
N ILE A 516 3.60 -8.39 9.84
CA ILE A 516 3.57 -9.85 9.90
C ILE A 516 3.88 -10.40 8.50
N LEU A 517 4.92 -11.22 8.41
CA LEU A 517 5.32 -12.02 7.25
C LEU A 517 5.01 -13.51 7.50
N PHE A 518 5.18 -14.35 6.47
CA PHE A 518 5.09 -15.81 6.58
C PHE A 518 6.34 -16.47 5.97
N ASP A 519 6.87 -17.54 6.58
CA ASP A 519 8.05 -18.22 6.05
C ASP A 519 7.77 -18.77 4.64
N PRO A 520 8.48 -18.31 3.58
CA PRO A 520 8.31 -18.83 2.23
C PRO A 520 8.49 -20.35 2.12
N ASN A 521 9.17 -21.00 3.08
CA ASN A 521 9.35 -22.44 3.07
C ASN A 521 8.04 -23.23 3.23
N LEU A 522 7.03 -22.66 3.88
CA LEU A 522 5.70 -23.27 4.03
C LEU A 522 5.00 -23.46 2.67
N PHE A 523 5.24 -22.57 1.72
CA PHE A 523 4.50 -22.48 0.44
C PHE A 523 5.25 -23.13 -0.74
N ASN A 524 6.25 -23.98 -0.46
CA ASN A 524 7.26 -24.49 -1.39
C ASN A 524 6.79 -25.31 -2.62
N SER A 525 5.47 -25.54 -2.82
CA SER A 525 4.89 -25.99 -4.11
C SER A 525 3.35 -26.11 -4.13
N THR A 526 2.68 -26.00 -2.98
CA THR A 526 1.22 -26.14 -2.84
C THR A 526 0.64 -24.97 -2.04
N PRO A 527 -0.60 -24.55 -2.32
CA PRO A 527 -1.35 -23.70 -1.40
C PRO A 527 -1.52 -24.39 -0.05
N GLN A 528 -1.54 -23.60 1.01
CA GLN A 528 -1.72 -24.03 2.40
C GLN A 528 -2.98 -23.39 3.00
N THR A 529 -3.45 -23.96 4.11
CA THR A 529 -4.51 -23.40 4.94
C THR A 529 -4.02 -23.28 6.38
N ILE A 530 -4.35 -22.18 7.05
CA ILE A 530 -4.37 -22.07 8.50
C ILE A 530 -5.84 -22.19 8.93
N ASP A 531 -6.17 -23.23 9.70
CA ASP A 531 -7.53 -23.50 10.20
C ASP A 531 -7.66 -22.92 11.63
N LEU A 532 -8.49 -21.90 11.82
CA LEU A 532 -8.66 -21.16 13.09
C LEU A 532 -9.50 -21.89 14.15
N ASN A 533 -9.83 -23.16 13.93
CA ASN A 533 -10.55 -24.06 14.85
C ASN A 533 -11.86 -23.53 15.48
N GLY A 534 -12.49 -22.52 14.88
CA GLY A 534 -13.70 -21.88 15.41
C GLY A 534 -13.48 -20.69 16.35
N GLU A 535 -12.27 -20.12 16.41
CA GLU A 535 -11.96 -18.84 17.07
C GLU A 535 -11.63 -17.75 16.03
N GLU A 536 -11.78 -16.46 16.38
CA GLU A 536 -11.53 -15.34 15.45
C GLU A 536 -10.16 -14.68 15.70
N LEU A 537 -9.52 -14.13 14.67
CA LEU A 537 -8.31 -13.31 14.83
C LEU A 537 -8.72 -11.87 15.15
N VAL A 538 -8.20 -11.31 16.24
CA VAL A 538 -8.46 -9.93 16.65
C VAL A 538 -7.28 -9.05 16.21
N VAL A 539 -7.58 -7.90 15.61
CA VAL A 539 -6.60 -6.89 15.23
C VAL A 539 -6.95 -5.59 15.94
N ASN A 540 -6.10 -5.19 16.89
CA ASN A 540 -6.33 -4.15 17.89
C ASN A 540 -5.20 -3.10 17.97
N LYS A 541 -4.44 -2.97 16.88
CA LYS A 541 -3.25 -2.12 16.73
C LYS A 541 -3.03 -1.85 15.24
N ASP A 542 -2.32 -0.78 14.91
CA ASP A 542 -1.74 -0.57 13.57
C ASP A 542 -0.90 -1.80 13.18
N VAL A 543 -1.16 -2.41 12.01
CA VAL A 543 -0.42 -3.60 11.55
C VAL A 543 -0.54 -3.83 10.04
N VAL A 544 0.52 -4.35 9.42
CA VAL A 544 0.51 -4.89 8.05
C VAL A 544 0.60 -6.41 8.11
N ILE A 545 -0.38 -7.13 7.56
CA ILE A 545 -0.35 -8.59 7.38
C ILE A 545 -0.05 -8.88 5.91
N ASP A 546 1.21 -9.23 5.61
CA ASP A 546 1.70 -9.47 4.25
C ASP A 546 1.70 -10.97 3.92
N GLY A 547 0.55 -11.44 3.44
CA GLY A 547 0.35 -12.82 3.01
C GLY A 547 1.16 -13.18 1.76
N PRO A 548 1.57 -14.45 1.61
CA PRO A 548 2.45 -14.91 0.53
C PRO A 548 1.80 -14.83 -0.88
N GLY A 549 0.53 -14.51 -0.98
CA GLY A 549 -0.27 -14.45 -2.20
C GLY A 549 -1.57 -15.23 -2.03
N ALA A 550 -2.70 -14.67 -2.49
CA ALA A 550 -4.02 -15.27 -2.27
C ALA A 550 -4.20 -16.66 -2.90
N ASP A 551 -3.41 -17.01 -3.94
CA ASP A 551 -3.36 -18.37 -4.51
C ASP A 551 -2.47 -19.36 -3.73
N LYS A 552 -1.89 -18.94 -2.59
CA LYS A 552 -0.94 -19.74 -1.77
C LYS A 552 -1.36 -19.92 -0.31
N LEU A 553 -2.10 -19.00 0.30
CA LEU A 553 -2.53 -19.12 1.71
C LEU A 553 -4.00 -18.76 1.89
N THR A 554 -4.75 -19.71 2.45
CA THR A 554 -6.10 -19.52 2.97
C THR A 554 -6.08 -19.44 4.48
N ILE A 555 -6.76 -18.46 5.07
CA ILE A 555 -7.14 -18.44 6.48
C ILE A 555 -8.61 -18.89 6.57
N ASN A 556 -8.87 -19.99 7.27
CA ASN A 556 -10.19 -20.61 7.36
C ASN A 556 -10.73 -20.53 8.80
N ALA A 557 -11.88 -19.89 8.98
CA ALA A 557 -12.50 -19.67 10.28
C ALA A 557 -13.14 -20.92 10.94
N ASP A 558 -13.42 -21.99 10.17
CA ASP A 558 -14.25 -23.14 10.59
C ASP A 558 -15.55 -22.74 11.35
N GLY A 559 -16.19 -21.66 10.86
CA GLY A 559 -17.45 -21.14 11.40
C GLY A 559 -17.36 -19.94 12.36
N SER A 560 -16.17 -19.45 12.72
CA SER A 560 -16.01 -18.19 13.47
C SER A 560 -16.19 -16.95 12.57
N ARG A 561 -15.49 -15.85 12.87
CA ARG A 561 -15.18 -14.74 11.97
C ARG A 561 -13.70 -14.87 11.61
N VAL A 562 -13.26 -14.57 10.38
CA VAL A 562 -11.81 -14.68 10.10
C VAL A 562 -11.05 -13.57 10.82
N PHE A 563 -11.46 -12.30 10.63
CA PHE A 563 -10.88 -11.14 11.32
C PHE A 563 -11.94 -10.23 11.96
N LEU A 564 -11.71 -9.87 13.23
CA LEU A 564 -12.30 -8.73 13.90
C LEU A 564 -11.25 -7.61 13.98
N VAL A 565 -11.45 -6.53 13.23
CA VAL A 565 -10.56 -5.36 13.24
C VAL A 565 -11.22 -4.30 14.12
N TYR A 566 -10.76 -4.18 15.37
CA TYR A 566 -11.27 -3.32 16.44
C TYR A 566 -10.35 -3.37 17.67
N ASP A 567 -10.00 -2.23 18.26
CA ASP A 567 -9.16 -2.16 19.47
C ASP A 567 -9.95 -2.08 20.78
N GLY A 568 -11.12 -1.44 20.76
CA GLY A 568 -11.92 -1.12 21.95
C GLY A 568 -12.42 0.31 22.02
N ASP A 569 -11.97 1.21 21.13
CA ASP A 569 -12.38 2.61 21.03
C ASP A 569 -13.09 2.89 19.68
N ASP A 570 -14.09 3.77 19.72
CA ASP A 570 -14.78 4.29 18.52
C ASP A 570 -14.10 5.60 18.01
N ILE A 571 -13.21 6.20 18.81
CA ILE A 571 -12.65 7.54 18.58
C ILE A 571 -11.29 7.52 17.88
N THR A 572 -10.30 6.81 18.43
CA THR A 572 -9.05 6.50 17.73
C THR A 572 -9.29 5.42 16.69
N LYS A 573 -8.58 5.46 15.57
CA LYS A 573 -8.71 4.48 14.49
C LYS A 573 -7.34 3.97 14.08
N ASN A 574 -7.21 2.65 14.03
CA ASN A 574 -5.97 1.96 13.69
C ASN A 574 -5.86 1.80 12.17
N GLU A 575 -4.65 1.97 11.63
CA GLU A 575 -4.32 1.74 10.21
C GLU A 575 -3.90 0.28 10.01
N VAL A 576 -4.81 -0.51 9.44
CA VAL A 576 -4.65 -1.96 9.27
C VAL A 576 -4.59 -2.32 7.79
N VAL A 577 -3.55 -3.03 7.38
CA VAL A 577 -3.40 -3.55 6.01
C VAL A 577 -3.44 -5.07 6.03
N ILE A 578 -4.35 -5.67 5.25
CA ILE A 578 -4.41 -7.11 5.03
C ILE A 578 -4.17 -7.38 3.54
N GLN A 579 -3.10 -8.08 3.20
CA GLN A 579 -2.78 -8.35 1.80
C GLN A 579 -2.33 -9.78 1.50
N GLY A 580 -2.50 -10.22 0.25
CA GLY A 580 -2.00 -11.50 -0.22
C GLY A 580 -2.60 -12.75 0.44
N LEU A 581 -3.85 -12.69 0.93
CA LEU A 581 -4.53 -13.80 1.59
C LEU A 581 -5.85 -14.20 0.91
N THR A 582 -6.28 -15.46 1.10
CA THR A 582 -7.67 -15.88 0.93
C THR A 582 -8.34 -16.05 2.29
N LEU A 583 -9.52 -15.47 2.51
CA LEU A 583 -10.26 -15.47 3.78
C LEU A 583 -11.60 -16.20 3.60
N SER A 584 -11.82 -17.30 4.33
CA SER A 584 -12.95 -18.21 4.09
C SER A 584 -13.56 -18.87 5.32
N GLY A 585 -14.75 -19.45 5.15
CA GLY A 585 -15.35 -20.35 6.14
C GLY A 585 -16.00 -19.67 7.36
N GLY A 586 -16.07 -18.34 7.40
CA GLY A 586 -16.75 -17.63 8.49
C GLY A 586 -18.27 -17.86 8.52
N SER A 587 -18.90 -17.66 9.68
CA SER A 587 -20.36 -17.71 9.85
C SER A 587 -20.99 -16.55 10.66
N GLU A 588 -20.14 -15.71 11.26
CA GLU A 588 -20.47 -14.54 12.07
C GLU A 588 -20.92 -13.32 11.23
N PHE A 589 -21.25 -12.17 11.86
CA PHE A 589 -21.46 -10.90 11.15
C PHE A 589 -20.10 -10.38 10.63
N GLY A 590 -20.00 -9.97 9.37
CA GLY A 590 -18.68 -9.73 8.75
C GLY A 590 -17.90 -11.03 8.65
N GLY A 591 -18.50 -12.09 8.08
CA GLY A 591 -18.02 -13.48 8.22
C GLY A 591 -16.55 -13.68 7.86
N GLY A 592 -16.10 -13.09 6.74
CA GLY A 592 -14.68 -12.88 6.48
C GLY A 592 -14.10 -11.81 7.40
N ILE A 593 -14.52 -10.55 7.24
CA ILE A 593 -14.01 -9.43 8.06
C ILE A 593 -15.17 -8.58 8.63
N LEU A 594 -15.12 -8.29 9.94
CA LEU A 594 -15.82 -7.15 10.55
C LEU A 594 -14.79 -6.05 10.85
N ASN A 595 -14.99 -4.88 10.24
CA ASN A 595 -14.12 -3.73 10.41
C ASN A 595 -14.80 -2.60 11.18
N GLN A 596 -14.12 -2.11 12.21
CA GLN A 596 -14.44 -0.90 12.98
C GLN A 596 -13.30 0.15 12.91
N GLU A 597 -12.24 -0.12 12.13
CA GLU A 597 -11.01 0.67 12.02
C GLU A 597 -10.80 1.27 10.61
N ASN A 598 -9.59 1.75 10.31
CA ASN A 598 -9.16 2.10 8.95
C ASN A 598 -8.48 0.87 8.31
N LEU A 599 -9.25 0.10 7.56
CA LEU A 599 -8.81 -1.15 6.94
C LEU A 599 -8.56 -0.99 5.44
N THR A 600 -7.38 -1.39 5.00
CA THR A 600 -7.02 -1.53 3.59
C THR A 600 -6.79 -3.00 3.24
N VAL A 601 -7.51 -3.52 2.25
CA VAL A 601 -7.42 -4.90 1.77
C VAL A 601 -6.89 -4.93 0.34
N LEU A 602 -5.70 -5.51 0.15
CA LEU A 602 -4.97 -5.51 -1.13
C LEU A 602 -4.74 -6.94 -1.65
N ASN A 603 -4.85 -7.13 -2.97
CA ASN A 603 -4.44 -8.38 -3.64
C ASN A 603 -5.01 -9.68 -3.01
N SER A 604 -6.20 -9.61 -2.38
CA SER A 604 -6.74 -10.65 -1.49
C SER A 604 -8.11 -11.16 -1.95
N THR A 605 -8.45 -12.39 -1.58
CA THR A 605 -9.75 -13.01 -1.89
C THR A 605 -10.57 -13.22 -0.62
N ILE A 606 -11.83 -12.80 -0.60
CA ILE A 606 -12.75 -13.03 0.52
C ILE A 606 -13.89 -13.87 -0.03
N SER A 607 -13.93 -15.15 0.34
CA SER A 607 -14.79 -16.11 -0.34
C SER A 607 -15.27 -17.29 0.49
N GLU A 608 -16.42 -17.85 0.09
CA GLU A 608 -17.06 -18.99 0.75
C GLU A 608 -17.43 -18.73 2.24
N ASN A 609 -17.54 -17.46 2.63
CA ASN A 609 -18.04 -17.08 3.96
C ASN A 609 -19.57 -17.06 3.98
N TYR A 610 -20.13 -17.60 5.06
CA TYR A 610 -21.56 -17.60 5.35
C TYR A 610 -21.87 -16.50 6.38
N THR A 611 -23.14 -16.10 6.49
CA THR A 611 -23.66 -15.50 7.71
C THR A 611 -25.16 -15.64 7.85
N SER A 612 -25.65 -15.56 9.09
CA SER A 612 -27.07 -15.31 9.35
C SER A 612 -27.43 -13.81 9.37
N GLY A 613 -26.44 -12.92 9.41
CA GLY A 613 -26.59 -11.46 9.47
C GLY A 613 -26.15 -10.74 8.19
N PRO A 614 -25.69 -9.47 8.29
CA PRO A 614 -25.19 -8.71 7.16
C PRO A 614 -23.69 -8.89 6.94
N GLY A 615 -23.23 -8.70 5.69
CA GLY A 615 -21.83 -8.75 5.32
C GLY A 615 -21.26 -10.16 5.45
N ALA A 616 -21.61 -11.08 4.56
CA ALA A 616 -21.06 -12.44 4.62
C ALA A 616 -19.55 -12.43 4.32
N GLY A 617 -19.14 -11.71 3.28
CA GLY A 617 -17.72 -11.43 3.02
C GLY A 617 -17.16 -10.39 3.99
N ILE A 618 -17.62 -9.15 3.89
CA ILE A 618 -17.13 -8.03 4.71
C ILE A 618 -18.29 -7.19 5.27
N TYR A 619 -18.17 -6.78 6.53
CA TYR A 619 -18.99 -5.75 7.18
C TYR A 619 -18.07 -4.59 7.57
N ASN A 620 -18.23 -3.43 6.91
CA ASN A 620 -17.67 -2.16 7.36
C ASN A 620 -18.70 -1.44 8.25
N TRP A 621 -18.36 -1.24 9.52
CA TRP A 621 -19.26 -0.73 10.55
C TRP A 621 -19.51 0.79 10.43
N ASP A 622 -20.33 1.33 11.33
CA ASP A 622 -20.55 2.77 11.43
C ASP A 622 -19.20 3.50 11.71
N PHE A 623 -18.95 4.61 11.02
CA PHE A 623 -17.69 5.41 11.02
C PHE A 623 -16.39 4.72 10.56
N ALA A 624 -16.37 3.41 10.34
CA ALA A 624 -15.19 2.68 9.88
C ALA A 624 -14.81 2.99 8.41
N THR A 625 -13.54 2.85 8.05
CA THR A 625 -13.06 3.02 6.66
C THR A 625 -12.61 1.69 6.07
N LEU A 626 -13.12 1.32 4.89
CA LEU A 626 -12.68 0.15 4.14
C LEU A 626 -12.22 0.55 2.72
N THR A 627 -10.95 0.32 2.42
CA THR A 627 -10.41 0.38 1.06
C THR A 627 -10.16 -1.05 0.54
N LEU A 628 -10.70 -1.39 -0.63
CA LEU A 628 -10.54 -2.68 -1.29
C LEU A 628 -9.93 -2.47 -2.67
N GLU A 629 -8.68 -2.90 -2.87
CA GLU A 629 -7.95 -2.74 -4.14
C GLU A 629 -7.32 -4.05 -4.65
N ASN A 630 -7.35 -4.24 -5.98
CA ASN A 630 -6.86 -5.41 -6.70
C ASN A 630 -7.41 -6.76 -6.18
N SER A 631 -8.56 -6.75 -5.52
CA SER A 631 -9.04 -7.83 -4.66
C SER A 631 -10.36 -8.43 -5.14
N THR A 632 -10.73 -9.59 -4.61
CA THR A 632 -11.90 -10.35 -5.06
C THR A 632 -12.81 -10.77 -3.90
N VAL A 633 -14.03 -10.22 -3.84
CA VAL A 633 -15.06 -10.66 -2.87
C VAL A 633 -16.06 -11.54 -3.61
N ALA A 634 -16.04 -12.85 -3.39
CA ALA A 634 -16.84 -13.78 -4.19
C ALA A 634 -17.42 -14.98 -3.45
N HIS A 635 -18.58 -15.47 -3.90
CA HIS A 635 -19.23 -16.68 -3.35
C HIS A 635 -19.59 -16.62 -1.84
N ASN A 636 -19.74 -15.42 -1.27
CA ASN A 636 -20.19 -15.25 0.11
C ASN A 636 -21.74 -15.21 0.18
N PHE A 637 -22.34 -15.74 1.25
CA PHE A 637 -23.78 -15.96 1.38
C PHE A 637 -24.37 -15.42 2.69
N ALA A 638 -25.37 -14.53 2.62
CA ALA A 638 -26.09 -13.99 3.78
C ALA A 638 -27.55 -14.49 3.84
N GLU A 639 -27.96 -15.19 4.90
CA GLU A 639 -29.31 -15.78 4.96
C GLU A 639 -30.41 -14.82 5.45
N ASN A 640 -30.29 -14.24 6.65
CA ASN A 640 -31.44 -13.74 7.40
C ASN A 640 -31.37 -12.24 7.71
N THR A 641 -31.44 -11.44 6.64
CA THR A 641 -31.31 -9.98 6.67
C THR A 641 -32.52 -9.23 6.09
N PRO A 642 -33.70 -9.22 6.75
CA PRO A 642 -34.98 -8.76 6.18
C PRO A 642 -35.05 -7.33 5.59
N PHE A 643 -34.02 -6.49 5.76
CA PHE A 643 -33.96 -5.12 5.23
C PHE A 643 -32.55 -4.66 4.79
N HIS A 644 -31.46 -5.30 5.23
CA HIS A 644 -30.08 -4.82 5.08
C HIS A 644 -29.12 -6.00 4.94
N GLY A 645 -28.61 -6.30 3.74
CA GLY A 645 -27.87 -7.55 3.54
C GLY A 645 -26.91 -7.49 2.37
N GLY A 646 -25.70 -6.97 2.63
CA GLY A 646 -24.55 -7.20 1.77
C GLY A 646 -24.20 -8.67 1.75
N GLY A 647 -24.34 -9.34 0.60
CA GLY A 647 -23.83 -10.70 0.42
C GLY A 647 -22.31 -10.68 0.39
N GLY A 648 -21.73 -9.90 -0.54
CA GLY A 648 -20.31 -9.60 -0.57
C GLY A 648 -19.91 -8.61 0.54
N ILE A 649 -20.30 -7.34 0.37
CA ILE A 649 -19.91 -6.23 1.26
C ILE A 649 -21.15 -5.52 1.80
N PHE A 650 -21.18 -5.31 3.11
CA PHE A 650 -22.11 -4.40 3.78
C PHE A 650 -21.36 -3.20 4.35
N ASN A 651 -21.76 -1.99 3.96
CA ASN A 651 -21.27 -0.73 4.53
C ASN A 651 -22.43 -0.07 5.29
N ASP A 652 -22.34 0.02 6.61
CA ASP A 652 -23.42 0.59 7.43
C ASP A 652 -23.35 2.14 7.44
N ARG A 653 -23.80 2.81 8.50
CA ARG A 653 -24.09 4.24 8.47
C ARG A 653 -22.82 5.04 8.70
N GLU A 654 -22.61 6.06 7.87
CA GLU A 654 -21.47 6.99 8.00
C GLU A 654 -20.08 6.34 7.81
N GLY A 655 -19.98 5.01 7.72
CA GLY A 655 -18.81 4.28 7.24
C GLY A 655 -18.48 4.57 5.77
N LEU A 656 -17.19 4.51 5.45
CA LEU A 656 -16.61 4.91 4.16
C LEU A 656 -16.06 3.69 3.41
N LEU A 657 -16.62 3.39 2.24
CA LEU A 657 -16.20 2.30 1.37
C LEU A 657 -15.51 2.82 0.10
N THR A 658 -14.30 2.36 -0.18
CA THR A 658 -13.63 2.54 -1.48
C THR A 658 -13.38 1.18 -2.11
N VAL A 659 -13.88 0.97 -3.33
CA VAL A 659 -13.60 -0.23 -4.14
C VAL A 659 -12.93 0.22 -5.44
N LYS A 660 -11.73 -0.31 -5.70
CA LYS A 660 -10.88 0.11 -6.83
C LYS A 660 -10.30 -1.11 -7.53
N ASN A 661 -10.36 -1.15 -8.87
CA ASN A 661 -9.70 -2.17 -9.69
C ASN A 661 -9.96 -3.63 -9.23
N SER A 662 -11.17 -3.90 -8.73
CA SER A 662 -11.51 -5.11 -7.96
C SER A 662 -12.74 -5.84 -8.52
N THR A 663 -12.89 -7.12 -8.17
CA THR A 663 -14.00 -7.98 -8.63
C THR A 663 -14.91 -8.40 -7.48
N ILE A 664 -16.21 -8.12 -7.58
CA ILE A 664 -17.21 -8.57 -6.60
C ILE A 664 -18.21 -9.47 -7.33
N SER A 665 -18.13 -10.78 -7.12
CA SER A 665 -18.85 -11.75 -7.97
C SER A 665 -19.56 -12.88 -7.23
N SER A 666 -20.71 -13.29 -7.75
CA SER A 666 -21.37 -14.54 -7.32
C SER A 666 -21.75 -14.59 -5.84
N ASN A 667 -21.81 -13.44 -5.16
CA ASN A 667 -22.26 -13.36 -3.77
C ASN A 667 -23.80 -13.34 -3.75
N GLU A 668 -24.40 -13.91 -2.71
CA GLU A 668 -25.85 -14.05 -2.59
C GLU A 668 -26.35 -13.52 -1.25
N VAL A 669 -27.43 -12.75 -1.28
CA VAL A 669 -28.28 -12.52 -0.12
C VAL A 669 -29.64 -13.13 -0.38
N LYS A 670 -30.12 -13.91 0.59
CA LYS A 670 -31.47 -14.46 0.59
C LYS A 670 -32.45 -13.35 0.97
N TYR A 671 -32.88 -13.22 2.23
CA TYR A 671 -33.98 -12.32 2.60
C TYR A 671 -33.65 -10.79 2.58
N GLY A 672 -32.61 -10.34 1.87
CA GLY A 672 -32.06 -8.97 1.89
C GLY A 672 -31.89 -8.30 0.52
N SER A 673 -31.12 -7.20 0.47
CA SER A 673 -30.85 -6.37 -0.72
C SER A 673 -29.38 -5.98 -0.78
N GLY A 674 -28.77 -5.97 -1.97
CA GLY A 674 -27.35 -5.72 -2.17
C GLY A 674 -26.50 -6.99 -2.20
N GLY A 675 -26.75 -7.88 -3.17
CA GLY A 675 -26.05 -9.16 -3.27
C GLY A 675 -24.52 -8.99 -3.34
N GLY A 676 -24.03 -8.08 -4.18
CA GLY A 676 -22.63 -7.66 -4.20
C GLY A 676 -22.33 -6.65 -3.08
N ILE A 677 -22.90 -5.45 -3.16
CA ILE A 677 -22.74 -4.37 -2.17
C ILE A 677 -24.09 -3.88 -1.66
N SER A 678 -24.20 -3.69 -0.34
CA SER A 678 -25.32 -3.03 0.31
C SER A 678 -24.81 -1.85 1.14
N ASN A 679 -25.14 -0.62 0.72
CA ASN A 679 -24.58 0.62 1.27
C ASN A 679 -25.62 1.46 2.03
N LYS A 680 -25.25 1.96 3.21
CA LYS A 680 -25.96 3.02 3.96
C LYS A 680 -25.10 4.26 4.24
N GLY A 681 -23.77 4.16 4.10
CA GLY A 681 -22.79 5.22 4.34
C GLY A 681 -22.33 5.85 3.02
N PHE A 682 -21.06 6.18 2.91
CA PHE A 682 -20.47 6.69 1.66
C PHE A 682 -19.74 5.58 0.92
N ALA A 683 -19.87 5.53 -0.42
CA ALA A 683 -19.10 4.59 -1.22
C ALA A 683 -18.57 5.19 -2.51
N THR A 684 -17.37 4.76 -2.91
CA THR A 684 -16.73 5.07 -4.20
C THR A 684 -16.35 3.75 -4.88
N VAL A 685 -16.77 3.55 -6.13
CA VAL A 685 -16.48 2.34 -6.92
C VAL A 685 -15.85 2.74 -8.26
N THR A 686 -14.58 2.41 -8.44
CA THR A 686 -13.77 2.81 -9.61
C THR A 686 -13.11 1.62 -10.29
N ASP A 687 -13.11 1.63 -11.63
CA ASP A 687 -12.45 0.65 -12.49
C ASP A 687 -12.74 -0.83 -12.09
N SER A 688 -13.93 -1.12 -11.57
CA SER A 688 -14.24 -2.38 -10.89
C SER A 688 -15.36 -3.18 -11.57
N THR A 689 -15.44 -4.49 -11.30
CA THR A 689 -16.40 -5.41 -11.92
C THR A 689 -17.30 -6.09 -10.88
N ILE A 690 -18.57 -5.71 -10.86
CA ILE A 690 -19.60 -6.24 -9.95
C ILE A 690 -20.61 -7.06 -10.77
N ALA A 691 -20.52 -8.40 -10.70
CA ALA A 691 -21.24 -9.29 -11.62
C ALA A 691 -21.77 -10.59 -10.98
N PHE A 692 -22.83 -11.17 -11.55
CA PHE A 692 -23.40 -12.46 -11.12
C PHE A 692 -23.87 -12.57 -9.65
N ASN A 693 -23.90 -11.45 -8.90
CA ASN A 693 -24.41 -11.43 -7.53
C ASN A 693 -25.95 -11.47 -7.50
N THR A 694 -26.54 -11.97 -6.41
CA THR A 694 -27.98 -12.25 -6.30
C THR A 694 -28.59 -11.68 -5.02
N ALA A 695 -29.81 -11.13 -5.09
CA ALA A 695 -30.62 -10.71 -3.96
C ALA A 695 -32.11 -11.08 -4.13
N GLU A 696 -32.82 -11.53 -3.08
CA GLU A 696 -34.27 -11.77 -3.17
C GLU A 696 -35.08 -10.47 -3.31
N ASN A 697 -34.58 -9.34 -2.78
CA ASN A 697 -35.30 -8.07 -2.85
C ASN A 697 -34.77 -7.14 -3.97
N HIS A 698 -33.87 -6.19 -3.66
CA HIS A 698 -33.41 -5.14 -4.57
C HIS A 698 -31.89 -5.15 -4.76
N GLY A 699 -31.40 -4.65 -5.90
CA GLY A 699 -29.99 -4.38 -6.12
C GLY A 699 -29.13 -5.65 -6.02
N GLY A 700 -29.26 -6.55 -6.99
CA GLY A 700 -28.46 -7.78 -7.02
C GLY A 700 -26.96 -7.47 -7.00
N GLY A 701 -26.52 -6.49 -7.81
CA GLY A 701 -25.16 -5.96 -7.80
C GLY A 701 -24.93 -5.01 -6.64
N MET A 702 -25.60 -3.85 -6.66
CA MET A 702 -25.51 -2.82 -5.63
C MET A 702 -26.89 -2.30 -5.20
N VAL A 703 -27.08 -2.05 -3.91
CA VAL A 703 -28.19 -1.22 -3.41
C VAL A 703 -27.66 -0.02 -2.61
N ASN A 704 -28.20 1.18 -2.88
CA ASN A 704 -28.00 2.35 -2.03
C ASN A 704 -29.24 2.59 -1.16
N LEU A 705 -29.07 2.45 0.15
CA LEU A 705 -30.08 2.67 1.19
C LEU A 705 -29.87 3.99 1.97
N GLY A 706 -28.71 4.63 1.81
CA GLY A 706 -28.29 5.83 2.53
C GLY A 706 -26.94 6.34 2.02
N GLY A 707 -26.75 7.67 2.05
CA GLY A 707 -25.53 8.34 1.62
C GLY A 707 -25.38 8.51 0.10
N GLU A 708 -24.23 9.03 -0.31
CA GLU A 708 -23.86 9.24 -1.71
C GLU A 708 -22.93 8.12 -2.19
N VAL A 709 -23.20 7.57 -3.37
CA VAL A 709 -22.42 6.48 -3.98
C VAL A 709 -21.87 6.92 -5.32
N TYR A 710 -20.56 7.12 -5.40
CA TYR A 710 -19.82 7.54 -6.59
C TYR A 710 -19.39 6.31 -7.40
N VAL A 711 -19.61 6.31 -8.71
CA VAL A 711 -19.25 5.18 -9.59
C VAL A 711 -18.67 5.68 -10.91
N GLY A 712 -17.47 5.22 -11.26
CA GLY A 712 -16.75 5.60 -12.49
C GLY A 712 -16.00 4.43 -13.13
N SER A 713 -15.91 4.42 -14.46
CA SER A 713 -15.19 3.40 -15.26
C SER A 713 -15.54 1.94 -14.90
N SER A 714 -16.72 1.65 -14.31
CA SER A 714 -17.01 0.35 -13.68
C SER A 714 -18.12 -0.43 -14.37
N ILE A 715 -18.03 -1.77 -14.31
CA ILE A 715 -19.07 -2.70 -14.76
C ILE A 715 -19.95 -3.10 -13.56
N VAL A 716 -21.25 -2.83 -13.63
CA VAL A 716 -22.25 -3.43 -12.74
C VAL A 716 -23.30 -4.12 -13.61
N ALA A 717 -23.13 -5.42 -13.84
CA ALA A 717 -23.89 -6.15 -14.85
C ALA A 717 -23.95 -7.67 -14.60
N LYS A 718 -25.03 -8.33 -15.03
CA LYS A 718 -25.30 -9.78 -14.86
C LYS A 718 -25.69 -10.20 -13.44
N ASN A 719 -26.00 -9.27 -12.57
CA ASN A 719 -26.54 -9.56 -11.25
C ASN A 719 -28.06 -9.85 -11.36
N MET A 720 -28.70 -10.25 -10.25
CA MET A 720 -30.12 -10.62 -10.22
C MET A 720 -30.82 -10.11 -8.95
N ALA A 721 -32.01 -9.50 -9.12
CA ALA A 721 -32.87 -9.07 -8.02
C ALA A 721 -34.28 -9.66 -8.16
N GLY A 722 -34.95 -10.00 -7.05
CA GLY A 722 -36.33 -10.54 -7.08
C GLY A 722 -37.43 -9.49 -7.26
N TYR A 723 -37.16 -8.20 -7.04
CA TYR A 723 -38.10 -7.09 -7.29
C TYR A 723 -37.66 -6.15 -8.42
N GLU A 724 -36.74 -5.21 -8.16
CA GLU A 724 -36.33 -4.19 -9.13
C GLU A 724 -34.85 -3.80 -8.95
N GLY A 725 -34.22 -3.37 -10.05
CA GLY A 725 -32.80 -3.08 -10.13
C GLY A 725 -31.96 -4.34 -9.98
N ASN A 726 -31.81 -5.10 -11.07
CA ASN A 726 -30.98 -6.31 -11.04
C ASN A 726 -29.53 -5.97 -10.73
N ASP A 727 -29.01 -4.91 -11.35
CA ASP A 727 -27.63 -4.48 -11.18
C ASP A 727 -27.49 -3.34 -10.15
N VAL A 728 -28.34 -2.32 -10.19
CA VAL A 728 -28.31 -1.16 -9.27
C VAL A 728 -29.71 -0.76 -8.79
N ALA A 729 -29.88 -0.43 -7.50
CA ALA A 729 -31.18 0.01 -6.94
C ALA A 729 -31.08 1.10 -5.86
N SER A 730 -32.07 2.00 -5.84
CA SER A 730 -32.23 3.13 -4.90
C SER A 730 -33.63 3.14 -4.27
N PRO A 731 -34.08 2.08 -3.57
CA PRO A 731 -35.50 1.78 -3.31
C PRO A 731 -36.27 2.81 -2.46
N TYR A 732 -35.59 3.73 -1.77
CA TYR A 732 -36.23 4.79 -0.98
C TYR A 732 -36.28 6.17 -1.65
N GLY A 733 -35.65 6.34 -2.81
CA GLY A 733 -35.86 7.48 -3.72
C GLY A 733 -35.68 8.89 -3.12
N GLY A 734 -34.54 9.19 -2.50
CA GLY A 734 -34.24 10.50 -1.91
C GLY A 734 -32.91 11.11 -2.36
N ARG A 735 -32.66 12.38 -1.98
CA ARG A 735 -31.37 13.08 -2.21
C ARG A 735 -30.18 12.40 -1.50
N PHE A 736 -30.45 11.55 -0.51
CA PHE A 736 -29.46 10.83 0.28
C PHE A 736 -29.48 9.32 0.01
N THR A 737 -29.91 8.89 -1.20
CA THR A 737 -29.90 7.49 -1.65
C THR A 737 -29.59 7.39 -3.16
N SER A 738 -28.89 8.38 -3.70
CA SER A 738 -28.59 8.48 -5.14
C SER A 738 -27.22 7.91 -5.47
N PHE A 739 -27.12 7.27 -6.64
CA PHE A 739 -25.84 7.07 -7.30
C PHE A 739 -25.43 8.36 -8.00
N ILE A 740 -24.12 8.59 -8.09
CA ILE A 740 -23.49 9.71 -8.78
C ILE A 740 -22.53 9.09 -9.79
N SER A 741 -22.89 9.19 -11.07
CA SER A 741 -22.02 8.71 -12.14
C SER A 741 -20.91 9.71 -12.40
N GLU A 742 -19.67 9.28 -12.18
CA GLU A 742 -18.46 9.96 -12.63
C GLU A 742 -18.16 9.68 -14.12
N GLY A 743 -18.94 8.78 -14.72
CA GLY A 743 -18.96 8.48 -16.14
C GLY A 743 -18.27 7.18 -16.55
N TYR A 744 -18.43 6.85 -17.83
CA TYR A 744 -17.84 5.68 -18.49
C TYR A 744 -18.21 4.34 -17.82
N ASN A 745 -19.38 4.23 -17.20
CA ASN A 745 -19.83 3.00 -16.55
C ASN A 745 -20.61 2.09 -17.52
N LEU A 746 -20.54 0.78 -17.30
CA LEU A 746 -21.41 -0.20 -17.97
C LEU A 746 -22.38 -0.76 -16.94
N ILE A 747 -23.63 -0.33 -17.00
CA ILE A 747 -24.70 -0.77 -16.10
C ILE A 747 -25.65 -1.67 -16.89
N GLY A 748 -25.74 -2.95 -16.54
CA GLY A 748 -26.56 -3.93 -17.27
C GLY A 748 -28.05 -3.60 -17.25
N ASP A 749 -28.60 -3.36 -16.07
CA ASP A 749 -29.95 -2.90 -15.80
C ASP A 749 -29.93 -1.73 -14.80
N GLY A 750 -30.11 -0.50 -15.31
CA GLY A 750 -30.17 0.71 -14.49
C GLY A 750 -31.54 1.01 -13.85
N THR A 751 -32.57 0.18 -14.08
CA THR A 751 -33.92 0.45 -13.56
C THR A 751 -33.96 0.35 -12.03
N GLY A 752 -34.85 1.09 -11.37
CA GLY A 752 -34.91 1.16 -9.90
C GLY A 752 -33.78 1.99 -9.24
N SER A 753 -32.78 2.44 -9.98
CA SER A 753 -31.75 3.39 -9.51
C SER A 753 -32.08 4.85 -9.87
N VAL A 754 -31.38 5.79 -9.23
CA VAL A 754 -31.26 7.18 -9.71
C VAL A 754 -29.79 7.58 -9.76
N GLY A 755 -29.33 8.10 -10.90
CA GLY A 755 -27.94 8.50 -11.13
C GLY A 755 -27.47 8.20 -12.55
N PHE A 756 -27.70 6.97 -13.02
CA PHE A 756 -27.26 6.47 -14.32
C PHE A 756 -28.29 6.77 -15.43
N ILE A 757 -27.81 7.26 -16.58
CA ILE A 757 -28.64 7.50 -17.78
C ILE A 757 -27.79 7.16 -19.02
N HIS A 758 -28.34 6.36 -19.94
CA HIS A 758 -27.67 5.98 -21.20
C HIS A 758 -27.22 7.22 -22.00
N ASP A 759 -26.02 7.16 -22.58
CA ASP A 759 -25.35 8.26 -23.31
C ASP A 759 -25.05 9.54 -22.49
N VAL A 760 -25.32 9.56 -21.18
CA VAL A 760 -24.93 10.66 -20.28
C VAL A 760 -23.64 10.27 -19.57
N ASN A 761 -22.70 11.21 -19.44
CA ASN A 761 -21.35 10.97 -18.89
C ASN A 761 -20.59 9.79 -19.55
N HIS A 762 -20.96 9.40 -20.77
CA HIS A 762 -20.48 8.19 -21.47
C HIS A 762 -20.91 6.85 -20.83
N ASP A 763 -21.95 6.82 -19.98
CA ASP A 763 -22.47 5.58 -19.41
C ASP A 763 -23.26 4.72 -20.43
N ILE A 764 -22.92 3.44 -20.48
CA ILE A 764 -23.59 2.39 -21.25
C ILE A 764 -24.62 1.70 -20.34
N VAL A 765 -25.80 2.32 -20.20
CA VAL A 765 -26.86 1.88 -19.27
C VAL A 765 -27.96 1.09 -20.00
N GLY A 766 -28.27 -0.12 -19.54
CA GLY A 766 -29.42 -0.91 -20.02
C GLY A 766 -30.65 -0.83 -19.12
N THR A 767 -31.66 -1.65 -19.42
CA THR A 767 -32.92 -1.71 -18.67
C THR A 767 -33.39 -3.15 -18.47
N ILE A 768 -34.26 -3.40 -17.50
CA ILE A 768 -34.82 -4.74 -17.21
C ILE A 768 -35.45 -5.46 -18.41
N ASP A 769 -36.01 -4.72 -19.39
CA ASP A 769 -36.59 -5.27 -20.62
C ASP A 769 -35.57 -5.54 -21.74
N ASP A 770 -34.42 -4.85 -21.74
CA ASP A 770 -33.31 -5.04 -22.70
C ASP A 770 -31.97 -4.70 -22.00
N PRO A 771 -31.43 -5.62 -21.17
CA PRO A 771 -30.26 -5.35 -20.35
C PRO A 771 -28.95 -5.51 -21.13
N ILE A 772 -28.02 -4.57 -20.93
CA ILE A 772 -26.72 -4.58 -21.61
C ILE A 772 -25.91 -5.81 -21.17
N ASN A 773 -25.21 -6.41 -22.14
CA ASN A 773 -24.37 -7.57 -21.91
C ASN A 773 -22.88 -7.17 -21.96
N PRO A 774 -22.16 -7.12 -20.82
CA PRO A 774 -20.72 -6.84 -20.79
C PRO A 774 -19.86 -7.96 -21.41
N LEU A 775 -20.46 -9.10 -21.78
CA LEU A 775 -19.73 -10.24 -22.36
C LEU A 775 -18.51 -10.65 -21.53
N LEU A 776 -18.69 -10.79 -20.21
CA LEU A 776 -17.66 -11.33 -19.31
C LEU A 776 -17.43 -12.83 -19.56
N ARG A 777 -16.18 -13.26 -19.38
CA ARG A 777 -15.80 -14.66 -19.14
C ARG A 777 -16.17 -15.06 -17.69
N PRO A 778 -16.25 -16.37 -17.36
CA PRO A 778 -16.40 -16.81 -15.98
C PRO A 778 -15.27 -16.29 -15.08
N LEU A 779 -15.56 -16.13 -13.78
CA LEU A 779 -14.57 -15.82 -12.75
C LEU A 779 -13.48 -16.91 -12.76
N ALA A 780 -12.21 -16.52 -12.89
CA ALA A 780 -11.08 -17.44 -12.89
C ALA A 780 -9.75 -16.71 -12.67
N ASP A 781 -8.69 -17.49 -12.47
CA ASP A 781 -7.30 -17.05 -12.67
C ASP A 781 -7.09 -16.65 -14.15
N TYR A 782 -6.67 -15.39 -14.35
CA TYR A 782 -6.30 -14.80 -15.63
C TYR A 782 -4.89 -14.17 -15.60
N GLY A 783 -4.03 -14.64 -14.69
CA GLY A 783 -2.65 -14.16 -14.50
C GLY A 783 -2.50 -12.98 -13.55
N GLY A 784 -3.43 -12.78 -12.61
CA GLY A 784 -3.36 -11.77 -11.56
C GLY A 784 -3.20 -12.36 -10.14
N PRO A 785 -3.09 -11.53 -9.10
CA PRO A 785 -2.99 -11.99 -7.72
C PRO A 785 -4.30 -12.65 -7.21
N THR A 786 -5.44 -12.28 -7.79
CA THR A 786 -6.76 -12.83 -7.45
C THR A 786 -7.59 -13.12 -8.72
N GLN A 787 -8.70 -13.85 -8.56
CA GLN A 787 -9.58 -14.20 -9.68
C GLN A 787 -10.38 -12.98 -10.17
N THR A 788 -10.51 -12.81 -11.49
CA THR A 788 -11.20 -11.66 -12.11
C THR A 788 -12.11 -12.10 -13.26
N HIS A 789 -12.84 -11.15 -13.87
CA HIS A 789 -13.72 -11.38 -15.03
C HIS A 789 -13.12 -10.79 -16.31
N ALA A 790 -12.36 -11.62 -17.04
CA ALA A 790 -11.82 -11.27 -18.34
C ALA A 790 -12.91 -10.93 -19.39
N LEU A 791 -12.67 -9.95 -20.25
CA LEU A 791 -13.60 -9.56 -21.32
C LEU A 791 -13.55 -10.56 -22.51
N LEU A 792 -14.70 -10.92 -23.07
CA LEU A 792 -14.76 -11.88 -24.18
C LEU A 792 -14.29 -11.28 -25.51
N ASN A 793 -13.26 -11.91 -26.08
CA ASN A 793 -12.95 -11.87 -27.52
C ASN A 793 -13.26 -13.24 -28.16
N ARG A 794 -14.12 -13.27 -29.17
CA ARG A 794 -14.49 -14.52 -29.88
C ARG A 794 -13.41 -15.11 -30.80
N ALA A 795 -12.24 -14.50 -30.95
CA ALA A 795 -11.16 -15.00 -31.79
C ALA A 795 -10.59 -16.36 -31.35
N PHE A 796 -10.57 -16.67 -30.05
CA PHE A 796 -9.94 -17.89 -29.51
C PHE A 796 -10.88 -19.10 -29.33
N ASP A 797 -12.10 -18.95 -28.79
CA ASP A 797 -12.95 -20.10 -28.36
C ASP A 797 -13.47 -20.99 -29.52
N GLN A 798 -13.38 -20.55 -30.79
CA GLN A 798 -13.66 -21.45 -31.91
C GLN A 798 -12.64 -22.61 -32.01
N MET A 799 -11.44 -22.47 -31.42
CA MET A 799 -10.44 -23.55 -31.45
C MET A 799 -10.69 -24.64 -30.40
N TYR A 800 -11.23 -24.30 -29.21
CA TYR A 800 -11.51 -25.30 -28.17
C TYR A 800 -12.79 -26.10 -28.46
N ARG A 801 -13.84 -25.46 -28.98
CA ARG A 801 -15.09 -26.15 -29.39
C ARG A 801 -14.98 -26.94 -30.71
N GLY A 802 -13.85 -26.84 -31.42
CA GLY A 802 -13.60 -27.54 -32.70
C GLY A 802 -12.74 -28.82 -32.61
N GLY A 803 -12.27 -29.20 -31.41
CA GLY A 803 -11.24 -30.22 -31.22
C GLY A 803 -11.67 -31.68 -31.41
N ARG A 804 -11.13 -32.34 -32.45
CA ARG A 804 -11.04 -33.82 -32.62
C ARG A 804 -12.34 -34.61 -32.82
N ALA A 805 -12.92 -34.49 -34.02
CA ALA A 805 -13.78 -35.52 -34.60
C ALA A 805 -13.13 -36.21 -35.82
N ASP A 806 -11.84 -36.57 -35.74
CA ASP A 806 -11.11 -37.12 -36.89
C ASP A 806 -10.23 -38.36 -36.58
N ASN A 807 -10.44 -39.38 -37.41
CA ASN A 807 -9.71 -40.64 -37.63
C ASN A 807 -8.52 -41.02 -36.71
N PHE A 808 -8.76 -41.88 -35.71
CA PHE A 808 -7.74 -42.82 -35.23
C PHE A 808 -7.83 -44.18 -35.97
N SER A 809 -6.81 -44.48 -36.76
CA SER A 809 -6.73 -45.72 -37.55
C SER A 809 -6.54 -46.96 -36.66
N LEU A 810 -7.40 -47.96 -36.83
CA LEU A 810 -7.25 -49.28 -36.18
C LEU A 810 -6.02 -50.05 -36.73
N ALA A 811 -4.96 -50.15 -35.93
CA ALA A 811 -3.85 -51.05 -36.18
C ALA A 811 -3.22 -51.56 -34.85
N ASN A 812 -3.48 -52.84 -34.52
CA ASN A 812 -2.73 -53.68 -33.56
C ASN A 812 -2.39 -53.07 -32.17
N GLY A 813 -3.02 -53.40 -31.03
CA GLY A 813 -3.95 -54.47 -30.70
C GLY A 813 -3.34 -55.54 -29.78
N VAL A 814 -3.71 -55.56 -28.48
CA VAL A 814 -3.61 -56.71 -27.55
C VAL A 814 -4.61 -56.53 -26.38
N GLU A 815 -5.25 -57.66 -26.03
CA GLU A 815 -6.00 -58.05 -24.81
C GLU A 815 -6.65 -57.04 -23.82
N ARG A 816 -7.98 -56.96 -23.91
CA ARG A 816 -9.01 -57.02 -22.84
C ARG A 816 -8.57 -56.87 -21.35
N ALA A 817 -9.22 -55.93 -20.67
CA ALA A 817 -9.73 -56.13 -19.30
C ALA A 817 -11.08 -55.40 -19.07
N HIS A 818 -11.98 -56.04 -18.33
CA HIS A 818 -13.28 -55.55 -17.83
C HIS A 818 -13.61 -56.41 -16.57
N PRO A 819 -14.47 -55.99 -15.64
CA PRO A 819 -15.02 -54.66 -15.40
C PRO A 819 -14.94 -54.20 -13.92
N SER A 820 -15.29 -52.93 -13.65
CA SER A 820 -15.89 -52.53 -12.36
C SER A 820 -16.77 -51.28 -12.54
N SER A 821 -18.04 -51.39 -12.15
CA SER A 821 -18.96 -50.26 -12.01
C SER A 821 -18.59 -49.39 -10.80
N GLY A 822 -18.87 -48.08 -10.85
CA GLY A 822 -18.65 -47.18 -9.72
C GLY A 822 -18.67 -45.67 -10.03
N LEU A 823 -18.53 -45.25 -11.29
CA LEU A 823 -18.45 -43.83 -11.67
C LEU A 823 -19.76 -43.20 -12.15
N ILE A 824 -20.84 -43.98 -12.30
CA ILE A 824 -22.16 -43.47 -12.73
C ILE A 824 -23.07 -43.26 -11.51
N ASP A 825 -23.08 -44.22 -10.57
CA ASP A 825 -23.97 -44.17 -9.40
C ASP A 825 -23.61 -43.01 -8.44
N ARG A 826 -22.33 -42.63 -8.36
CA ARG A 826 -21.86 -41.57 -7.44
C ARG A 826 -22.18 -40.13 -7.87
N LEU A 827 -22.49 -39.91 -9.14
CA LEU A 827 -23.05 -38.62 -9.61
C LEU A 827 -24.53 -38.49 -9.24
N GLN A 828 -25.24 -39.60 -9.03
CA GLN A 828 -26.67 -39.61 -8.67
C GLN A 828 -26.95 -39.54 -7.16
N GLU A 829 -25.95 -39.71 -6.29
CA GLU A 829 -26.13 -39.45 -4.84
C GLU A 829 -25.90 -37.97 -4.47
N ILE A 830 -25.02 -37.24 -5.18
CA ILE A 830 -24.78 -35.80 -4.96
C ILE A 830 -26.01 -34.97 -5.41
N GLU A 831 -26.66 -35.37 -6.50
CA GLU A 831 -27.87 -34.73 -7.05
C GLU A 831 -29.11 -34.84 -6.13
N ASN A 832 -29.02 -35.55 -4.99
CA ASN A 832 -30.16 -35.90 -4.13
C ASN A 832 -30.08 -35.40 -2.66
N GLN A 833 -29.14 -34.51 -2.30
CA GLN A 833 -29.08 -33.92 -0.95
C GLN A 833 -29.04 -32.37 -0.87
N ILE A 834 -29.28 -31.65 -1.97
CA ILE A 834 -29.45 -30.19 -1.96
C ILE A 834 -30.96 -29.85 -2.01
N PRO A 835 -31.57 -29.25 -0.96
CA PRO A 835 -33.02 -29.05 -0.89
C PRO A 835 -33.46 -27.61 -1.25
N TYR A 836 -33.12 -27.10 -2.44
CA TYR A 836 -33.80 -25.93 -3.02
C TYR A 836 -33.97 -26.03 -4.54
N GLN A 837 -34.96 -25.31 -5.08
CA GLN A 837 -35.49 -25.55 -6.44
C GLN A 837 -34.76 -24.75 -7.52
N ALA A 838 -34.06 -25.43 -8.42
CA ALA A 838 -33.71 -24.88 -9.73
C ALA A 838 -35.00 -24.68 -10.55
N ASN A 839 -35.43 -23.43 -10.74
CA ASN A 839 -36.65 -23.07 -11.44
C ASN A 839 -36.52 -23.28 -12.97
N VAL A 840 -36.73 -24.52 -13.42
CA VAL A 840 -37.18 -24.79 -14.79
C VAL A 840 -38.56 -24.14 -14.97
N PHE A 841 -38.70 -23.24 -15.95
CA PHE A 841 -39.95 -22.52 -16.22
C PHE A 841 -41.17 -23.48 -16.27
N PRO A 842 -42.19 -23.28 -15.42
CA PRO A 842 -43.36 -24.15 -15.39
C PRO A 842 -44.27 -23.85 -16.59
N LEU A 843 -44.36 -24.81 -17.51
CA LEU A 843 -45.49 -24.88 -18.43
C LEU A 843 -46.75 -25.17 -17.61
N MET A 844 -47.67 -24.20 -17.52
CA MET A 844 -48.99 -24.41 -16.92
C MET A 844 -49.79 -25.40 -17.77
N ASP A 845 -50.01 -26.59 -17.22
CA ASP A 845 -50.90 -27.59 -17.80
C ASP A 845 -52.34 -27.34 -17.32
N PHE A 846 -53.24 -26.98 -18.25
CA PHE A 846 -54.67 -26.77 -17.99
C PHE A 846 -55.46 -27.92 -18.60
N ASP A 847 -55.56 -29.04 -17.87
CA ASP A 847 -56.21 -30.27 -18.35
C ASP A 847 -57.55 -30.53 -17.63
N GLU A 848 -58.67 -30.24 -18.31
CA GLU A 848 -60.00 -30.90 -18.21
C GLU A 848 -61.02 -30.17 -19.13
N PRO A 849 -62.06 -30.83 -19.71
CA PRO A 849 -62.11 -32.21 -20.17
C PRO A 849 -62.88 -32.37 -21.52
N ASP A 850 -62.79 -31.42 -22.46
CA ASP A 850 -63.65 -31.35 -23.65
C ASP A 850 -63.27 -32.36 -24.76
N GLY A 851 -63.92 -33.53 -24.73
CA GLY A 851 -63.58 -34.71 -25.54
C GLY A 851 -63.85 -34.62 -27.05
N ASN A 852 -62.87 -34.13 -27.81
CA ASN A 852 -62.79 -34.22 -29.27
C ASN A 852 -61.82 -35.34 -29.75
N PRO A 853 -61.97 -35.86 -30.99
CA PRO A 853 -61.17 -36.99 -31.50
C PRO A 853 -59.77 -36.57 -32.00
N PRO A 854 -58.81 -37.52 -32.09
CA PRO A 854 -57.40 -37.19 -32.29
C PRO A 854 -57.04 -36.76 -33.72
N GLY A 855 -56.69 -35.49 -33.86
CA GLY A 855 -55.98 -34.86 -34.97
C GLY A 855 -55.27 -33.61 -34.43
N GLU A 856 -54.18 -33.18 -35.07
CA GLU A 856 -53.45 -31.92 -34.78
C GLU A 856 -53.02 -31.74 -33.30
N ARG A 857 -51.81 -32.21 -32.98
CA ARG A 857 -51.00 -31.64 -31.90
C ARG A 857 -50.12 -30.56 -32.52
N ASP A 858 -50.29 -29.31 -32.12
CA ASP A 858 -49.38 -28.24 -32.53
C ASP A 858 -47.99 -28.44 -31.92
N ILE A 859 -46.99 -28.49 -32.80
CA ILE A 859 -45.58 -28.53 -32.42
C ILE A 859 -44.96 -27.23 -32.94
N ASN A 860 -44.63 -26.31 -32.03
CA ASN A 860 -43.88 -25.10 -32.36
C ASN A 860 -42.53 -25.49 -32.98
N ARG A 861 -42.44 -25.43 -34.32
CA ARG A 861 -41.22 -25.66 -35.08
C ARG A 861 -40.55 -24.34 -35.41
N VAL A 862 -39.57 -23.96 -34.60
CA VAL A 862 -38.64 -22.89 -34.94
C VAL A 862 -37.88 -23.26 -36.22
N PHE A 863 -37.97 -22.43 -37.25
CA PHE A 863 -37.21 -22.57 -38.49
C PHE A 863 -36.07 -21.55 -38.53
N ALA A 864 -35.07 -21.75 -37.67
CA ALA A 864 -33.83 -21.00 -37.75
C ALA A 864 -33.07 -21.39 -39.03
N HIS A 865 -32.63 -20.41 -39.82
CA HIS A 865 -31.77 -20.63 -40.97
C HIS A 865 -30.52 -19.75 -40.88
N THR A 866 -29.34 -20.39 -40.84
CA THR A 866 -28.07 -19.71 -40.63
C THR A 866 -27.41 -19.41 -41.98
N PHE A 867 -27.36 -18.13 -42.34
CA PHE A 867 -26.52 -17.66 -43.44
C PHE A 867 -25.03 -17.81 -43.06
N SER A 868 -24.19 -18.24 -44.00
CA SER A 868 -22.76 -18.50 -43.76
C SER A 868 -21.95 -18.30 -45.05
N GLY A 869 -20.65 -18.01 -44.91
CA GLY A 869 -19.75 -17.67 -46.02
C GLY A 869 -19.57 -16.17 -46.28
N LEU A 870 -19.89 -15.34 -45.29
CA LEU A 870 -19.89 -13.87 -45.40
C LEU A 870 -18.47 -13.29 -45.18
N PRO A 871 -18.14 -12.09 -45.70
CA PRO A 871 -16.81 -11.49 -45.55
C PRO A 871 -16.39 -11.23 -44.09
N GLN A 872 -15.08 -11.19 -43.83
CA GLN A 872 -14.54 -11.01 -42.47
C GLN A 872 -14.82 -9.63 -41.88
N GLY A 873 -15.12 -9.61 -40.57
CA GLY A 873 -14.98 -8.43 -39.70
C GLY A 873 -16.14 -7.44 -39.73
N THR A 874 -17.38 -7.90 -39.45
CA THR A 874 -18.41 -7.02 -38.84
C THR A 874 -19.64 -7.74 -38.27
N TYR A 875 -20.07 -8.91 -38.77
CA TYR A 875 -21.32 -9.58 -38.32
C TYR A 875 -21.25 -11.12 -38.35
N GLN A 876 -21.76 -11.81 -37.31
CA GLN A 876 -21.79 -13.29 -37.26
C GLN A 876 -23.07 -13.92 -37.83
N SER A 877 -24.24 -13.30 -37.65
CA SER A 877 -25.50 -13.74 -38.26
C SER A 877 -26.59 -12.67 -38.17
N ALA A 878 -27.63 -12.83 -38.99
CA ALA A 878 -28.89 -12.09 -38.90
C ALA A 878 -30.07 -13.08 -38.97
N SER A 879 -31.11 -12.81 -38.19
CA SER A 879 -32.33 -13.64 -38.14
C SER A 879 -33.58 -12.76 -38.21
N LEU A 880 -34.50 -13.11 -39.11
CA LEU A 880 -35.83 -12.50 -39.22
C LEU A 880 -36.86 -13.48 -38.66
N GLU A 881 -37.54 -13.10 -37.57
CA GLU A 881 -38.65 -13.86 -37.01
C GLU A 881 -39.99 -13.27 -37.45
N ILE A 882 -40.93 -14.14 -37.85
CA ILE A 882 -42.29 -13.78 -38.25
C ILE A 882 -43.25 -14.68 -37.49
N ARG A 883 -44.15 -14.09 -36.70
CA ARG A 883 -45.13 -14.82 -35.89
C ARG A 883 -46.55 -14.49 -36.33
N MET A 884 -47.29 -15.50 -36.75
CA MET A 884 -48.63 -15.37 -37.33
C MET A 884 -49.73 -15.62 -36.29
N LYS A 885 -50.89 -14.97 -36.44
CA LYS A 885 -52.11 -15.32 -35.69
C LYS A 885 -52.65 -16.68 -36.14
N PRO A 886 -53.30 -17.47 -35.26
CA PRO A 886 -53.85 -18.78 -35.63
C PRO A 886 -54.80 -18.70 -36.83
N ASN A 887 -54.68 -19.66 -37.75
CA ASN A 887 -55.50 -19.83 -38.97
C ASN A 887 -55.28 -18.82 -40.12
N GLY A 888 -54.13 -18.12 -40.18
CA GLY A 888 -53.71 -17.37 -41.37
C GLY A 888 -52.97 -18.24 -42.39
N GLU A 889 -53.43 -18.28 -43.64
CA GLU A 889 -52.65 -18.82 -44.78
C GLU A 889 -51.95 -17.66 -45.52
N LEU A 890 -50.64 -17.80 -45.80
CA LEU A 890 -49.92 -16.90 -46.71
C LEU A 890 -50.38 -17.13 -48.15
N SER A 891 -50.69 -16.05 -48.87
CA SER A 891 -51.03 -16.10 -50.29
C SER A 891 -49.79 -15.83 -51.16
N SER A 892 -49.76 -16.43 -52.35
CA SER A 892 -48.67 -16.20 -53.33
C SER A 892 -48.63 -14.78 -53.93
N ASN A 893 -49.48 -13.87 -53.45
CA ASN A 893 -49.61 -12.49 -53.93
C ASN A 893 -49.32 -11.44 -52.84
N ASP A 894 -48.87 -11.87 -51.64
CA ASP A 894 -48.67 -10.98 -50.50
C ASP A 894 -47.41 -10.12 -50.77
N LEU A 895 -47.61 -8.79 -50.87
CA LEU A 895 -46.65 -7.88 -51.50
C LEU A 895 -45.94 -6.97 -50.50
N ILE A 896 -44.62 -7.08 -50.42
CA ILE A 896 -43.76 -6.11 -49.72
C ILE A 896 -43.43 -4.97 -50.69
N GLU A 897 -44.15 -3.84 -50.61
CA GLU A 897 -43.88 -2.65 -51.42
C GLU A 897 -42.85 -1.73 -50.75
N LEU A 898 -41.61 -1.73 -51.25
CA LEU A 898 -40.60 -0.71 -50.92
C LEU A 898 -40.86 0.55 -51.76
N SER A 899 -40.98 1.72 -51.12
CA SER A 899 -41.18 2.98 -51.84
C SER A 899 -40.35 4.13 -51.29
N PHE A 900 -39.58 4.78 -52.18
CA PHE A 900 -38.72 5.90 -51.84
C PHE A 900 -39.43 7.24 -52.01
N THR A 901 -39.30 8.11 -51.00
CA THR A 901 -39.67 9.53 -51.06
C THR A 901 -38.44 10.40 -50.83
N ASP A 902 -38.48 11.65 -51.31
CA ASP A 902 -37.54 12.67 -50.84
C ASP A 902 -37.80 13.09 -49.39
N ASP A 903 -36.87 13.86 -48.81
CA ASP A 903 -36.93 14.44 -47.46
C ASP A 903 -38.14 15.39 -47.24
N SER A 904 -38.96 15.62 -48.27
CA SER A 904 -40.21 16.37 -48.26
C SER A 904 -41.46 15.51 -48.50
N GLY A 905 -41.30 14.17 -48.52
CA GLY A 905 -42.39 13.18 -48.60
C GLY A 905 -42.92 12.86 -49.99
N ASN A 906 -42.23 13.25 -51.08
CA ASN A 906 -42.72 13.03 -52.45
C ASN A 906 -42.11 11.77 -53.08
N ARG A 907 -42.96 10.87 -53.61
CA ARG A 907 -42.49 9.68 -54.35
C ARG A 907 -41.80 10.08 -55.66
N VAL A 908 -40.57 9.61 -55.86
CA VAL A 908 -39.76 9.92 -57.05
C VAL A 908 -40.25 9.12 -58.28
N HIS A 909 -40.23 9.72 -59.48
CA HIS A 909 -41.06 9.31 -60.63
C HIS A 909 -40.22 9.20 -61.95
N PRO A 910 -40.83 8.92 -63.12
CA PRO A 910 -41.06 7.57 -63.64
C PRO A 910 -40.04 7.05 -64.67
N GLY A 911 -39.59 5.81 -64.43
CA GLY A 911 -39.46 4.78 -65.46
C GLY A 911 -38.18 4.72 -66.30
N TRP A 912 -37.80 3.48 -66.66
CA TRP A 912 -37.12 3.05 -67.89
C TRP A 912 -37.43 1.56 -68.09
N GLN A 913 -37.54 1.09 -69.33
CA GLN A 913 -37.70 -0.34 -69.66
C GLN A 913 -36.49 -0.80 -70.48
N VAL A 914 -35.73 -1.78 -69.98
CA VAL A 914 -34.74 -2.54 -70.76
C VAL A 914 -34.79 -4.00 -70.32
N GLU A 915 -34.79 -4.91 -71.30
CA GLU A 915 -34.80 -6.36 -71.15
C GLU A 915 -33.45 -6.91 -71.63
N ILE A 916 -32.76 -7.74 -70.84
CA ILE A 916 -31.47 -8.35 -71.18
C ILE A 916 -31.52 -9.85 -70.82
N GLY A 917 -31.10 -10.70 -71.77
CA GLY A 917 -31.43 -12.14 -71.77
C GLY A 917 -30.32 -13.10 -71.33
N THR A 918 -30.53 -14.38 -71.67
CA THR A 918 -29.83 -15.55 -71.10
C THR A 918 -28.65 -16.07 -71.93
N LEU A 919 -27.62 -16.58 -71.24
CA LEU A 919 -26.82 -17.75 -71.66
C LEU A 919 -25.91 -18.27 -70.53
N ALA A 920 -25.38 -19.49 -70.68
CA ALA A 920 -24.59 -20.19 -69.65
C ALA A 920 -23.09 -20.18 -69.94
N GLY A 921 -22.27 -20.10 -68.88
CA GLY A 921 -20.81 -20.24 -68.94
C GLY A 921 -20.12 -19.75 -67.68
N THR A 922 -19.05 -20.43 -67.25
CA THR A 922 -18.31 -20.10 -66.02
C THR A 922 -17.31 -18.96 -66.21
N SER A 923 -17.53 -17.80 -65.60
CA SER A 923 -16.52 -16.99 -64.88
C SER A 923 -17.12 -15.67 -64.40
N TRP A 924 -16.72 -15.24 -63.20
CA TRP A 924 -16.97 -13.87 -62.72
C TRP A 924 -15.79 -12.98 -63.13
N THR A 925 -16.08 -11.74 -63.53
CA THR A 925 -15.09 -10.66 -63.61
C THR A 925 -15.64 -9.45 -62.88
N THR A 926 -14.92 -8.98 -61.87
CA THR A 926 -15.31 -7.81 -61.08
C THR A 926 -15.14 -6.51 -61.87
N GLY A 927 -16.08 -5.60 -61.70
CA GLY A 927 -16.04 -4.24 -62.25
C GLY A 927 -16.86 -3.33 -61.35
N ASN A 928 -16.32 -2.16 -61.02
CA ASN A 928 -16.92 -1.26 -60.04
C ASN A 928 -18.28 -0.74 -60.53
N ILE A 929 -19.32 -0.90 -59.72
CA ILE A 929 -20.67 -0.39 -59.98
C ILE A 929 -20.87 0.88 -59.15
N GLY A 930 -21.31 1.96 -59.80
CA GLY A 930 -21.67 3.21 -59.14
C GLY A 930 -23.09 3.22 -58.60
N SER A 931 -23.42 4.19 -57.75
CA SER A 931 -24.72 4.31 -57.08
C SER A 931 -25.91 4.39 -58.05
N GLY A 932 -27.05 3.83 -57.63
CA GLY A 932 -28.34 3.96 -58.32
C GLY A 932 -28.73 2.83 -59.28
N GLN A 933 -28.31 1.58 -59.03
CA GLN A 933 -28.86 0.40 -59.70
C GLN A 933 -29.82 -0.39 -58.80
N THR A 934 -30.86 -0.97 -59.40
CA THR A 934 -31.89 -1.77 -58.71
C THR A 934 -31.68 -3.25 -59.00
N PHE A 935 -31.73 -4.09 -57.97
CA PHE A 935 -31.82 -5.55 -58.13
C PHE A 935 -33.27 -6.03 -58.12
N ASN A 936 -33.61 -6.92 -59.07
CA ASN A 936 -34.86 -7.65 -59.10
C ASN A 936 -34.58 -9.12 -58.76
N LEU A 937 -35.24 -9.65 -57.73
CA LEU A 937 -35.13 -11.06 -57.35
C LEU A 937 -36.37 -11.84 -57.84
N ASP A 938 -36.27 -12.44 -59.02
CA ASP A 938 -37.35 -13.29 -59.56
C ASP A 938 -37.31 -14.69 -58.91
N LEU A 939 -38.16 -14.88 -57.90
CA LEU A 939 -38.29 -16.14 -57.17
C LEU A 939 -39.04 -17.24 -57.95
N SER A 940 -39.60 -16.95 -59.14
CA SER A 940 -40.45 -17.91 -59.88
C SER A 940 -39.74 -19.17 -60.39
N ASN A 941 -38.41 -19.20 -60.35
CA ASN A 941 -37.58 -20.29 -60.85
C ASN A 941 -36.93 -21.17 -59.76
N LEU A 942 -37.26 -20.98 -58.48
CA LEU A 942 -36.78 -21.86 -57.40
C LEU A 942 -37.50 -23.23 -57.43
N SER A 943 -36.91 -24.18 -58.16
CA SER A 943 -37.35 -25.58 -58.15
C SER A 943 -37.22 -26.22 -56.76
N SER A 944 -38.07 -27.20 -56.45
CA SER A 944 -38.11 -27.91 -55.16
C SER A 944 -36.80 -28.69 -54.87
N GLY A 945 -35.85 -28.00 -54.26
CA GLY A 945 -34.47 -28.42 -54.02
C GLY A 945 -33.62 -27.17 -53.87
N GLY A 946 -33.48 -26.69 -52.63
CA GLY A 946 -33.06 -25.32 -52.34
C GLY A 946 -31.71 -24.92 -52.97
N THR A 947 -31.64 -23.67 -53.41
CA THR A 947 -30.39 -23.02 -53.86
C THR A 947 -30.32 -21.66 -53.17
N THR A 948 -29.26 -21.42 -52.40
CA THR A 948 -29.03 -20.14 -51.72
C THR A 948 -28.64 -19.07 -52.74
N ILE A 949 -29.25 -17.89 -52.66
CA ILE A 949 -28.81 -16.69 -53.38
C ILE A 949 -28.13 -15.79 -52.35
N ASP A 950 -26.83 -15.55 -52.53
CA ASP A 950 -26.04 -14.65 -51.69
C ASP A 950 -26.13 -13.22 -52.23
N LEU A 951 -26.46 -12.28 -51.34
CA LEU A 951 -26.62 -10.85 -51.64
C LEU A 951 -25.51 -9.98 -51.04
N LEU A 952 -24.68 -10.52 -50.13
CA LEU A 952 -23.71 -9.71 -49.40
C LEU A 952 -22.53 -9.15 -50.22
N PRO A 953 -22.12 -9.71 -51.38
CA PRO A 953 -21.15 -9.06 -52.27
C PRO A 953 -21.58 -7.70 -52.86
N GLN A 954 -22.77 -7.19 -52.51
CA GLN A 954 -23.38 -5.99 -53.10
C GLN A 954 -23.64 -4.85 -52.11
N LEU A 955 -23.52 -5.08 -50.80
CA LEU A 955 -23.89 -4.13 -49.73
C LEU A 955 -22.69 -3.33 -49.19
N GLY A 956 -21.92 -2.69 -50.07
CA GLY A 956 -20.69 -1.99 -49.70
C GLY A 956 -20.92 -0.63 -48.99
N GLN A 957 -20.25 -0.43 -47.85
CA GLN A 957 -20.02 0.85 -47.16
C GLN A 957 -21.24 1.78 -46.97
N TYR A 958 -22.30 1.27 -46.31
CA TYR A 958 -23.33 2.10 -45.68
C TYR A 958 -23.69 1.52 -44.30
N GLU A 959 -23.95 2.40 -43.32
CA GLU A 959 -23.88 2.07 -41.88
C GLU A 959 -25.25 1.78 -41.23
N PHE A 960 -26.37 1.91 -41.97
CA PHE A 960 -27.73 1.78 -41.42
C PHE A 960 -28.66 0.97 -42.33
N LEU A 961 -29.63 0.28 -41.74
CA LEU A 961 -30.72 -0.44 -42.41
C LEU A 961 -32.04 -0.22 -41.66
N ASP A 962 -32.80 0.80 -42.07
CA ASP A 962 -34.11 1.09 -41.48
C ASP A 962 -35.22 0.20 -42.06
N VAL A 963 -36.11 -0.26 -41.17
CA VAL A 963 -37.31 -1.05 -41.52
C VAL A 963 -38.51 -0.50 -40.73
N LEU A 964 -39.38 0.27 -41.39
CA LEU A 964 -40.64 0.72 -40.81
C LEU A 964 -41.79 -0.20 -41.25
N VAL A 965 -42.59 -0.65 -40.28
CA VAL A 965 -43.78 -1.49 -40.49
C VAL A 965 -45.04 -0.65 -40.35
N VAL A 966 -46.04 -0.89 -41.20
CA VAL A 966 -47.40 -0.35 -41.06
C VAL A 966 -48.38 -1.52 -40.99
N ASP A 967 -49.34 -1.43 -40.07
CA ASP A 967 -50.29 -2.49 -39.72
C ASP A 967 -51.25 -2.87 -40.87
N ASP A 968 -51.40 -4.18 -41.10
CA ASP A 968 -52.69 -4.77 -41.50
C ASP A 968 -52.94 -6.13 -40.79
N THR A 969 -53.49 -6.00 -39.58
CA THR A 969 -54.37 -6.89 -38.81
C THR A 969 -53.88 -8.31 -38.45
N SER A 970 -52.81 -8.81 -39.06
CA SER A 970 -52.38 -10.22 -39.02
C SER A 970 -51.06 -10.49 -38.29
N VAL A 971 -50.26 -9.45 -38.04
CA VAL A 971 -48.96 -9.48 -37.33
C VAL A 971 -49.11 -8.70 -36.01
N ASP A 972 -48.41 -9.11 -34.95
CA ASP A 972 -48.38 -8.36 -33.66
C ASP A 972 -47.17 -7.40 -33.59
N TYR A 973 -45.96 -7.88 -33.90
CA TYR A 973 -44.78 -7.06 -34.21
C TYR A 973 -43.74 -7.87 -34.99
N MET A 974 -42.64 -7.22 -35.43
CA MET A 974 -41.43 -7.87 -35.94
C MET A 974 -40.20 -7.24 -35.27
N LYS A 975 -39.23 -8.06 -34.81
CA LYS A 975 -37.91 -7.60 -34.31
C LYS A 975 -36.82 -8.18 -35.21
N LEU A 976 -36.02 -7.31 -35.81
CA LEU A 976 -34.79 -7.69 -36.51
C LEU A 976 -33.65 -7.75 -35.49
N ILE A 977 -32.83 -8.80 -35.54
CA ILE A 977 -31.63 -8.92 -34.70
C ILE A 977 -30.41 -9.07 -35.62
N VAL A 978 -29.54 -8.07 -35.56
CA VAL A 978 -28.24 -8.02 -36.24
C VAL A 978 -27.17 -8.13 -35.16
N ARG A 979 -26.25 -9.10 -35.26
CA ARG A 979 -25.18 -9.30 -34.26
C ARG A 979 -23.83 -8.90 -34.82
N GLY A 980 -23.34 -7.74 -34.37
CA GLY A 980 -22.02 -7.20 -34.67
C GLY A 980 -20.86 -8.09 -34.20
N ASP A 981 -19.65 -7.72 -34.59
CA ASP A 981 -18.41 -8.35 -34.11
C ASP A 981 -18.40 -8.37 -32.57
N SER A 982 -18.19 -9.56 -32.02
CA SER A 982 -18.55 -9.86 -30.64
C SER A 982 -17.39 -9.62 -29.67
N TYR A 983 -16.94 -8.38 -29.61
CA TYR A 983 -16.12 -7.84 -28.52
C TYR A 983 -17.04 -7.35 -27.40
N SER A 984 -16.51 -7.27 -26.17
CA SER A 984 -17.24 -6.63 -25.08
C SER A 984 -17.44 -5.13 -25.34
N PRO A 985 -18.62 -4.55 -25.06
CA PRO A 985 -18.83 -3.10 -25.11
C PRO A 985 -18.10 -2.33 -23.98
N ALA A 986 -17.35 -3.03 -23.11
CA ALA A 986 -16.43 -2.42 -22.16
C ALA A 986 -15.03 -2.13 -22.75
N VAL A 987 -14.69 -2.71 -23.91
CA VAL A 987 -13.36 -2.54 -24.53
C VAL A 987 -13.20 -1.14 -25.12
N ASP A 988 -12.06 -0.49 -24.89
CA ASP A 988 -11.74 0.88 -25.34
C ASP A 988 -12.79 1.93 -24.87
N ALA A 989 -13.41 1.72 -23.71
CA ALA A 989 -14.61 2.48 -23.31
C ALA A 989 -14.57 3.13 -21.90
N ALA A 990 -13.49 2.98 -21.12
CA ALA A 990 -13.32 3.69 -19.84
C ALA A 990 -12.78 5.13 -20.02
N ASN A 991 -12.69 5.88 -18.91
CA ASN A 991 -12.25 7.27 -18.91
C ASN A 991 -10.78 7.41 -19.38
N PRO A 992 -10.50 8.04 -20.54
CA PRO A 992 -9.15 8.14 -21.08
C PRO A 992 -8.29 9.22 -20.39
N SER A 993 -8.82 9.91 -19.38
CA SER A 993 -8.12 10.99 -18.64
C SER A 993 -7.80 10.64 -17.19
N TYR A 994 -8.40 9.58 -16.64
CA TYR A 994 -8.22 9.18 -15.25
C TYR A 994 -8.52 7.67 -15.10
N PHE A 995 -7.47 6.88 -14.89
CA PHE A 995 -7.50 5.42 -14.78
C PHE A 995 -6.24 4.94 -14.02
N PRO A 996 -6.25 3.79 -13.33
CA PRO A 996 -5.06 3.22 -12.70
C PRO A 996 -4.04 2.79 -13.76
N SER A 997 -2.74 2.86 -13.42
CA SER A 997 -1.66 2.49 -14.35
C SER A 997 -1.73 1.03 -14.82
N THR A 998 -2.42 0.16 -14.08
CA THR A 998 -2.63 -1.26 -14.37
C THR A 998 -4.06 -1.71 -14.09
N ASP A 999 -4.49 -2.82 -14.70
CA ASP A 999 -5.69 -3.56 -14.30
C ASP A 999 -5.47 -4.42 -13.03
N GLN A 1000 -6.48 -5.20 -12.61
CA GLN A 1000 -6.43 -6.03 -11.40
C GLN A 1000 -5.28 -7.03 -11.37
N ARG A 1001 -4.69 -7.36 -12.53
CA ARG A 1001 -3.62 -8.34 -12.70
C ARG A 1001 -2.23 -7.70 -12.76
N GLY A 1002 -2.15 -6.36 -12.73
CA GLY A 1002 -0.90 -5.65 -13.01
C GLY A 1002 -0.64 -5.42 -14.51
N VAL A 1003 -1.60 -5.66 -15.40
CA VAL A 1003 -1.43 -5.39 -16.84
C VAL A 1003 -1.59 -3.89 -17.10
N SER A 1004 -0.55 -3.25 -17.66
CA SER A 1004 -0.53 -1.80 -17.88
C SER A 1004 -1.65 -1.30 -18.79
N ARG A 1005 -2.27 -0.17 -18.46
CA ARG A 1005 -3.33 0.47 -19.26
C ARG A 1005 -2.81 1.69 -20.04
N PRO A 1006 -3.34 2.01 -21.23
CA PRO A 1006 -4.23 1.18 -22.05
C PRO A 1006 -3.46 0.13 -22.88
N GLN A 1007 -4.12 -0.97 -23.23
CA GLN A 1007 -3.65 -1.95 -24.22
C GLN A 1007 -4.29 -1.75 -25.61
N GLY A 1008 -5.38 -0.98 -25.69
CA GLY A 1008 -6.08 -0.62 -26.92
C GLY A 1008 -5.89 0.84 -27.33
N SER A 1009 -6.98 1.49 -27.74
CA SER A 1009 -7.06 2.93 -28.03
C SER A 1009 -7.54 3.78 -26.84
N ALA A 1010 -8.11 3.15 -25.81
CA ALA A 1010 -8.47 3.72 -24.51
C ALA A 1010 -8.37 2.61 -23.44
N PRO A 1011 -8.47 2.90 -22.13
CA PRO A 1011 -8.63 1.85 -21.11
C PRO A 1011 -9.99 1.16 -21.22
N ASP A 1012 -10.08 -0.06 -20.70
CA ASP A 1012 -11.32 -0.84 -20.63
C ASP A 1012 -12.15 -0.57 -19.35
N ILE A 1013 -13.49 -0.63 -19.46
CA ILE A 1013 -14.41 -0.51 -18.31
C ILE A 1013 -14.27 -1.75 -17.40
N GLY A 1014 -14.13 -1.53 -16.10
CA GLY A 1014 -14.02 -2.58 -15.08
C GLY A 1014 -12.60 -3.09 -14.86
N ALA A 1015 -12.48 -4.13 -14.03
CA ALA A 1015 -11.22 -4.54 -13.40
C ALA A 1015 -10.19 -5.25 -14.32
N TYR A 1016 -10.49 -5.43 -15.60
CA TYR A 1016 -9.66 -6.19 -16.55
C TYR A 1016 -9.43 -5.40 -17.84
N GLU A 1017 -8.18 -5.38 -18.31
CA GLU A 1017 -7.76 -4.72 -19.55
C GLU A 1017 -7.49 -5.75 -20.67
N PHE A 1018 -8.15 -5.61 -21.82
CA PHE A 1018 -8.04 -6.52 -22.95
C PHE A 1018 -6.76 -6.30 -23.77
N GLN A 1019 -5.85 -7.28 -23.75
CA GLN A 1019 -4.58 -7.22 -24.47
C GLN A 1019 -4.74 -7.42 -25.99
N VAL A 1020 -4.38 -6.42 -26.79
CA VAL A 1020 -4.44 -6.48 -28.26
C VAL A 1020 -3.23 -7.21 -28.84
N GLY A 1021 -3.32 -8.53 -28.97
CA GLY A 1021 -2.39 -9.37 -29.75
C GLY A 1021 -1.50 -10.30 -28.93
N GLY A 1022 -1.56 -10.22 -27.60
CA GLY A 1022 -1.16 -11.33 -26.74
C GLY A 1022 -2.09 -12.54 -26.91
N GLY A 1023 -1.62 -13.72 -26.51
CA GLY A 1023 -2.53 -14.82 -26.20
C GLY A 1023 -3.17 -14.55 -24.85
N ASP A 1024 -4.50 -14.61 -24.76
CA ASP A 1024 -5.22 -14.58 -23.48
C ASP A 1024 -5.01 -15.95 -22.80
N ASP A 1025 -3.87 -16.07 -22.09
CA ASP A 1025 -3.31 -17.31 -21.55
C ASP A 1025 -4.24 -17.93 -20.49
N GLY A 1026 -5.16 -18.76 -20.98
CA GLY A 1026 -6.21 -19.37 -20.18
C GLY A 1026 -5.71 -20.41 -19.16
N PRO A 1027 -6.59 -20.85 -18.24
CA PRO A 1027 -6.24 -21.58 -17.02
C PRO A 1027 -5.68 -23.02 -17.17
N GLU A 1028 -5.21 -23.43 -18.35
CA GLU A 1028 -4.64 -24.77 -18.62
C GLU A 1028 -3.16 -24.73 -19.09
N ASN A 1029 -2.27 -24.00 -18.38
CA ASN A 1029 -0.82 -24.07 -18.66
C ASN A 1029 0.15 -24.06 -17.44
N ARG A 1030 -0.30 -24.42 -16.23
CA ARG A 1030 0.61 -24.61 -15.07
C ARG A 1030 1.44 -25.91 -15.20
N SER A 1031 2.49 -25.95 -16.03
CA SER A 1031 3.58 -26.97 -15.89
C SER A 1031 4.95 -26.64 -16.53
N ARG A 1032 5.77 -25.79 -15.88
CA ARG A 1032 7.21 -26.08 -15.60
C ARG A 1032 7.92 -24.96 -14.82
N THR A 1033 8.23 -25.25 -13.55
CA THR A 1033 9.50 -24.94 -12.85
C THR A 1033 10.41 -23.86 -13.47
N GLY A 1034 10.49 -22.69 -12.83
CA GLY A 1034 11.45 -21.64 -13.20
C GLY A 1034 12.87 -21.90 -12.68
N SER A 1035 13.85 -21.21 -13.26
CA SER A 1035 15.16 -20.91 -12.64
C SER A 1035 15.93 -19.88 -13.50
N ILE A 1036 16.45 -18.84 -12.85
CA ILE A 1036 17.43 -17.82 -13.28
C ILE A 1036 17.08 -16.88 -14.47
N ASP A 1037 17.26 -15.58 -14.19
CA ASP A 1037 17.34 -14.40 -15.09
C ASP A 1037 18.83 -14.24 -15.60
N PRO A 1038 19.32 -13.16 -16.25
CA PRO A 1038 18.70 -11.89 -16.63
C PRO A 1038 18.96 -11.39 -18.07
N LEU A 1039 18.64 -10.11 -18.28
CA LEU A 1039 18.80 -9.27 -19.49
C LEU A 1039 20.17 -9.35 -20.21
N THR A 1040 20.14 -9.20 -21.54
CA THR A 1040 21.12 -8.38 -22.30
C THR A 1040 20.65 -8.11 -23.75
N GLU A 1041 20.83 -6.87 -24.23
CA GLU A 1041 20.70 -6.52 -25.67
C GLU A 1041 22.02 -6.81 -26.44
N GLY A 1042 22.08 -6.62 -27.79
CA GLY A 1042 23.40 -6.66 -28.46
C GLY A 1042 23.53 -6.52 -30.00
N GLY A 1043 22.55 -6.89 -30.82
CA GLY A 1043 22.66 -6.80 -32.31
C GLY A 1043 23.83 -7.61 -32.92
N PRO A 1044 24.43 -7.21 -34.07
CA PRO A 1044 23.93 -6.35 -35.15
C PRO A 1044 24.09 -6.97 -36.57
N ASP A 1045 23.34 -6.50 -37.59
CA ASP A 1045 23.78 -6.56 -39.01
C ASP A 1045 23.13 -5.44 -39.87
N MET A 1046 23.64 -5.21 -41.08
CA MET A 1046 23.54 -3.92 -41.79
C MET A 1046 22.60 -3.85 -43.02
N ALA A 1047 22.26 -2.59 -43.33
CA ALA A 1047 21.89 -2.03 -44.63
C ALA A 1047 20.40 -2.17 -45.07
N ALA A 1048 19.83 -1.25 -45.86
CA ALA A 1048 20.41 -0.11 -46.58
C ALA A 1048 19.37 1.01 -46.88
N TYR A 1049 19.82 2.26 -47.10
CA TYR A 1049 19.21 3.35 -47.92
C TYR A 1049 17.69 3.66 -47.71
N SER A 1050 17.22 4.89 -47.50
CA SER A 1050 17.82 6.22 -47.80
C SER A 1050 16.93 7.37 -47.30
N ALA A 1051 17.53 8.48 -46.83
CA ALA A 1051 16.89 9.80 -46.81
C ALA A 1051 16.93 10.45 -48.22
N PRO A 1052 16.14 11.51 -48.52
CA PRO A 1052 16.64 12.87 -48.21
C PRO A 1052 15.59 14.00 -47.98
N ASN A 1053 16.09 15.12 -47.43
CA ASN A 1053 15.52 16.50 -47.38
C ASN A 1053 14.31 16.75 -46.43
N GLY A 1054 14.35 17.72 -45.50
CA GLY A 1054 15.47 18.47 -44.91
C GLY A 1054 15.26 19.99 -44.74
N MET A 1055 15.92 20.56 -43.71
CA MET A 1055 16.09 22.01 -43.39
C MET A 1055 14.79 22.77 -43.04
N VAL A 1056 14.76 23.80 -42.18
CA VAL A 1056 15.79 24.69 -41.60
C VAL A 1056 15.44 24.94 -40.10
N ALA A 1057 16.42 25.25 -39.25
CA ALA A 1057 16.23 25.71 -37.86
C ALA A 1057 16.80 27.13 -37.63
N GLU A 1058 16.52 27.72 -36.46
CA GLU A 1058 17.03 29.02 -35.94
C GLU A 1058 16.51 30.31 -36.62
N PRO A 1059 16.55 31.51 -35.98
CA PRO A 1059 17.13 31.85 -34.65
C PRO A 1059 16.31 32.75 -33.68
N LEU A 1060 16.67 32.78 -32.37
CA LEU A 1060 16.77 33.93 -31.40
C LEU A 1060 15.56 34.92 -31.24
N LEU A 1061 15.10 35.46 -30.09
CA LEU A 1061 15.54 35.73 -28.68
C LEU A 1061 14.22 36.16 -27.90
N TRP A 1062 14.09 36.61 -26.63
CA TRP A 1062 14.85 36.96 -25.39
C TRP A 1062 13.83 36.98 -24.20
N SER A 1063 14.12 37.14 -22.88
CA SER A 1063 15.28 36.92 -21.98
C SER A 1063 14.87 37.26 -20.51
N THR A 1064 15.78 37.06 -19.52
CA THR A 1064 15.84 37.68 -18.17
C THR A 1064 14.78 37.34 -17.10
N GLN A 1065 15.21 37.35 -15.82
CA GLN A 1065 14.46 36.97 -14.60
C GLN A 1065 13.86 38.19 -13.86
N THR A 1066 12.74 37.96 -13.13
CA THR A 1066 12.31 38.53 -11.81
C THR A 1066 12.41 40.05 -11.51
N PRO A 1067 11.91 40.57 -10.36
CA PRO A 1067 10.87 40.08 -9.42
C PRO A 1067 9.65 41.04 -9.36
N LEU A 1068 8.68 40.79 -8.47
CA LEU A 1068 7.77 41.83 -7.95
C LEU A 1068 7.30 41.49 -6.52
N VAL A 1069 7.10 42.53 -5.69
CA VAL A 1069 6.82 42.47 -4.25
C VAL A 1069 5.72 43.50 -3.91
N GLU A 1070 4.79 43.11 -3.02
CA GLU A 1070 3.77 43.92 -2.31
C GLU A 1070 2.78 44.81 -3.12
N VAL A 1071 1.51 44.80 -2.70
CA VAL A 1071 0.89 45.88 -1.90
C VAL A 1071 -0.58 45.54 -1.55
N LEU A 1072 -0.96 45.77 -0.28
CA LEU A 1072 -2.34 45.70 0.23
C LEU A 1072 -3.19 46.92 -0.19
N ALA A 1073 -4.48 46.73 -0.51
CA ALA A 1073 -5.55 47.72 -0.23
C ALA A 1073 -6.98 47.18 -0.50
N ASP A 1074 -7.94 47.79 0.19
CA ASP A 1074 -9.38 47.92 -0.12
C ASP A 1074 -10.24 46.66 -0.36
N PHE A 1075 -10.92 46.18 0.70
CA PHE A 1075 -12.36 46.49 0.84
C PHE A 1075 -12.93 46.27 2.28
N GLU A 1076 -12.90 47.29 3.13
CA GLU A 1076 -13.80 47.40 4.30
C GLU A 1076 -14.85 48.49 4.07
N ALA A 1077 -16.13 48.13 3.95
CA ALA A 1077 -17.29 49.02 4.16
C ALA A 1077 -18.62 48.25 4.10
N GLY A 1078 -19.19 47.83 5.23
CA GLY A 1078 -20.47 47.09 5.20
C GLY A 1078 -21.25 46.85 6.49
N ILE A 1079 -20.73 47.20 7.68
CA ILE A 1079 -21.40 46.86 8.95
C ILE A 1079 -22.66 47.71 9.16
N GLY A 1080 -23.84 47.09 9.05
CA GLY A 1080 -25.14 47.72 9.29
C GLY A 1080 -25.95 47.02 10.39
N THR A 1081 -26.02 47.63 11.57
CA THR A 1081 -26.69 47.06 12.75
C THR A 1081 -28.22 47.21 12.71
N ILE A 1082 -28.96 46.10 12.85
CA ILE A 1082 -30.38 46.03 13.23
C ILE A 1082 -30.50 44.84 14.21
N ASP A 1083 -30.49 45.07 15.52
CA ASP A 1083 -31.65 45.27 16.41
C ASP A 1083 -32.51 44.00 16.62
N ARG A 1084 -32.64 43.59 17.89
CA ARG A 1084 -33.47 42.47 18.35
C ARG A 1084 -34.77 43.01 18.97
N SER A 1085 -35.77 43.30 18.13
CA SER A 1085 -37.13 43.56 18.61
C SER A 1085 -38.21 43.23 17.57
N ASP A 1086 -39.38 42.80 18.06
CA ASP A 1086 -40.61 42.41 17.34
C ASP A 1086 -40.50 41.45 16.14
N LEU A 1087 -40.95 40.20 16.36
CA LEU A 1087 -42.28 39.82 15.85
C LEU A 1087 -42.89 38.66 16.64
N SER A 1088 -44.17 38.81 17.01
CA SER A 1088 -44.91 37.89 17.87
C SER A 1088 -45.50 36.69 17.11
N VAL A 1089 -45.51 35.51 17.73
CA VAL A 1089 -46.42 34.41 17.38
C VAL A 1089 -47.39 34.20 18.54
N ASP A 1090 -48.69 34.31 18.28
CA ASP A 1090 -49.75 34.20 19.29
C ASP A 1090 -50.87 33.27 18.80
N ASN A 1091 -51.18 32.25 19.61
CA ASN A 1091 -52.36 31.36 19.61
C ASN A 1091 -52.96 30.81 18.28
N VAL A 1092 -52.88 29.47 18.13
CA VAL A 1092 -54.08 28.60 17.97
C VAL A 1092 -53.88 27.30 18.77
N GLN A 1093 -54.91 26.84 19.48
CA GLN A 1093 -54.96 25.56 20.22
C GLN A 1093 -55.80 24.49 19.47
N PRO A 1094 -55.62 23.18 19.75
CA PRO A 1094 -56.07 22.09 18.88
C PRO A 1094 -57.48 21.52 19.20
N PRO A 1095 -58.08 20.75 18.27
CA PRO A 1095 -59.19 19.83 18.54
C PRO A 1095 -58.72 18.38 18.86
N MET A 1096 -59.60 17.57 19.45
CA MET A 1096 -59.26 16.28 20.09
C MET A 1096 -59.44 15.02 19.21
N GLY A 1097 -58.41 14.15 19.21
CA GLY A 1097 -58.38 12.73 19.63
C GLY A 1097 -59.44 11.68 19.25
N VAL A 1098 -59.05 10.39 19.39
CA VAL A 1098 -59.90 9.27 19.88
C VAL A 1098 -59.06 8.10 20.44
N ASP A 1099 -59.61 7.51 21.50
CA ASP A 1099 -59.43 6.21 22.17
C ASP A 1099 -58.27 5.22 21.88
N SER A 1100 -57.79 4.66 22.99
CA SER A 1100 -56.96 3.45 23.13
C SER A 1100 -57.75 2.13 23.06
N LEU A 1101 -57.06 1.03 22.75
CA LEU A 1101 -57.36 -0.29 23.33
C LEU A 1101 -56.12 -0.85 24.04
N ALA A 1102 -56.33 -1.63 25.10
CA ALA A 1102 -55.35 -1.84 26.16
C ALA A 1102 -54.79 -3.27 26.26
N TYR A 1103 -53.56 -3.38 26.76
CA TYR A 1103 -52.97 -4.63 27.22
C TYR A 1103 -53.67 -5.15 28.50
N GLY A 1104 -53.81 -6.47 28.60
CA GLY A 1104 -54.27 -7.15 29.81
C GLY A 1104 -53.11 -7.56 30.72
N SER A 1105 -53.32 -7.47 32.04
CA SER A 1105 -52.33 -7.74 33.08
C SER A 1105 -52.04 -9.24 33.32
N ILE A 1106 -50.78 -9.58 33.60
CA ILE A 1106 -50.39 -10.73 34.43
C ILE A 1106 -49.36 -10.25 35.46
N ASP A 1107 -49.47 -10.76 36.69
CA ASP A 1107 -48.66 -10.43 37.88
C ASP A 1107 -47.79 -11.67 38.26
N PRO A 1108 -46.62 -11.54 38.91
CA PRO A 1108 -45.49 -12.45 38.65
C PRO A 1108 -45.23 -13.52 39.73
N ALA A 1109 -44.52 -14.59 39.34
CA ALA A 1109 -43.70 -15.44 40.22
C ALA A 1109 -42.72 -16.33 39.42
N GLY A 1110 -41.42 -16.12 39.60
CA GLY A 1110 -40.33 -16.93 39.01
C GLY A 1110 -38.98 -16.30 39.35
N LEU A 1111 -38.06 -17.07 39.95
CA LEU A 1111 -36.78 -16.58 40.48
C LEU A 1111 -35.61 -17.06 39.61
N ALA A 1112 -34.56 -16.22 39.53
CA ALA A 1112 -33.16 -16.58 39.25
C ALA A 1112 -32.84 -17.13 37.82
N ASP A 1113 -31.65 -16.89 37.26
CA ASP A 1113 -30.52 -16.07 37.75
C ASP A 1113 -29.69 -15.47 36.59
N GLU A 1114 -28.89 -14.45 36.93
CA GLU A 1114 -27.73 -13.91 36.19
C GLU A 1114 -27.95 -13.25 34.79
N SER A 1115 -26.89 -12.57 34.32
CA SER A 1115 -26.75 -11.94 32.99
C SER A 1115 -27.65 -10.74 32.60
N ARG A 1116 -27.54 -9.61 33.34
CA ARG A 1116 -27.65 -8.26 32.72
C ARG A 1116 -27.21 -7.10 33.63
N MET A 1117 -26.24 -6.30 33.17
CA MET A 1117 -26.28 -4.84 33.34
C MET A 1117 -25.43 -4.15 32.27
N ALA A 1118 -26.10 -3.60 31.27
CA ALA A 1118 -25.59 -2.63 30.31
C ALA A 1118 -26.69 -1.56 30.11
N MET A 1119 -26.34 -0.40 29.57
CA MET A 1119 -27.18 0.79 29.39
C MET A 1119 -27.71 1.45 30.68
N THR A 1120 -26.94 2.40 31.23
CA THR A 1120 -27.52 3.64 31.80
C THR A 1120 -26.49 4.78 31.84
N ASP A 1121 -26.35 5.53 30.74
CA ASP A 1121 -26.62 6.99 30.72
C ASP A 1121 -26.75 7.49 29.26
N LEU A 1122 -26.53 8.78 29.00
CA LEU A 1122 -26.65 9.49 27.71
C LEU A 1122 -28.10 9.67 27.22
N ALA A 1123 -28.90 10.31 28.08
CA ALA A 1123 -30.14 11.00 27.68
C ALA A 1123 -30.09 12.49 28.05
N ASN A 1124 -29.00 13.19 27.73
CA ASN A 1124 -28.89 14.65 27.72
C ASN A 1124 -27.75 15.13 26.78
N GLU A 1125 -27.84 16.41 26.40
CA GLU A 1125 -26.89 17.18 25.56
C GLU A 1125 -26.92 16.86 24.05
N SER A 1126 -27.74 17.65 23.35
CA SER A 1126 -27.86 17.70 21.87
C SER A 1126 -28.18 19.12 21.41
N ILE A 1127 -27.38 20.09 21.89
CA ILE A 1127 -27.31 21.45 21.35
C ILE A 1127 -25.86 21.97 21.43
N PHE A 1128 -25.12 21.89 20.33
CA PHE A 1128 -24.44 23.05 19.76
C PHE A 1128 -24.25 22.90 18.25
#